data_AF-A0A1H5P336-F1
#
_entry.id   AF-A0A1H5P336-F1
#
_cell.length_a   1.000
_cell.length_b   1.000
_cell.length_c   1.000
_cell.angle_alpha   90.00
_cell.angle_beta   90.00
_cell.angle_gamma   90.00
#
_symmetry.space_group_name_H-M   'P 1'
#
loop_
_entity.id
_entity.type
_entity.pdbx_description
1 polymer ?
#
loop_
_entity_poly.entity_id
_entity_poly.type
_entity_poly.pdbx_seq_one_letter_code
_entity_poly.pdbx_strand_id
1 'polypeptide(L)'
;MMRFVADAIAAVFGFVSGVVRNARTFHPDGRTFVGTVSADTWNTDTSDPALRQAGKLIEGRVLLRIGMGVAKKSWPTFFRSHIPDAPSIAGRFSPSPDPDAISRTDRGPDELDILFTAGGDRLWKLILNLATGGRGYGLKRFDYFQNQYFAEIPYRVTTCGLNIWLRLRAANGVASAVDRANSDKDREQILSQAVERGAELVIEAQSAIGKNAPFLPFAKIRFDREINTDQEALHFQPFASRGFEPYGVLATLRERVYPVSQHARPPNSGQRTARDQAGFFCRLLHGPYSATDDGRRCFSLRRTISALGVLLLGVTVVGVAYGAWRFLPNYPVTNNPPDQPGHVFTQEEIDGQLFKYGSTGGEANLGIPLLIWQAIPLVCAKTLKSVVGNRMAADYVARVHNYSPRPERGPDRARLALSVEGFRALGLIFETDKGTVYESDKDGTPKNIPVGVSMRRNLGFDRVFVNCAVCHSSTVRTTAASKPVLVLGMPANLLDLRNFEDFLFSCTSGADFDKDNLIPEIERMNGPLSLLDHYILYPVAIWIIRDRVQYLSNRLGFFAKQPDWGPGRVDTFSNAKGIFNWPWQKLPDWHKGQTPEKDEIGTVDFPSIWNQEMRKTRSDGCPMELHWDGNNDAVEERDLSAAFGTGALPPIIDHINLGKIEKNLLLDQSMPPRFAPPPFAGAIDQQLAEQKGKPIYNRLCANCHGINGTDFRGAKVGFVTPIEDIRTDHYRLDNYTEELSSTQAMLYAGEKKIAGADNGSPPLDEAHLKSCGWAAHGNAQENTYRFKRFHKTNGYANQPLDGVWLRAPYLHNGSVPTLWDLLHPVAQRHKQFWRGNDLYDTTNMGFVFESATAPDGTYYFRYDTSEPGNSNSGHEGHGYGTDLSDGDRTALIEYLKTF
;
A
#
# COMPACT_ATOMS: atom_id res chain seq x y z
N MET A 1 -39.60 -13.04 9.16
CA MET A 1 -38.14 -13.20 9.35
C MET A 1 -37.48 -11.96 9.99
N MET A 2 -37.63 -10.75 9.41
CA MET A 2 -36.96 -9.53 9.91
C MET A 2 -37.30 -9.13 11.36
N ARG A 3 -38.57 -9.32 11.79
CA ARG A 3 -39.01 -9.04 13.17
C ARG A 3 -38.37 -9.96 14.20
N PHE A 4 -38.32 -11.26 13.91
CA PHE A 4 -37.65 -12.27 14.74
C PHE A 4 -36.14 -11.99 14.89
N VAL A 5 -35.47 -11.61 13.79
CA VAL A 5 -34.05 -11.22 13.81
C VAL A 5 -33.84 -9.95 14.65
N ALA A 6 -34.70 -8.94 14.51
CA ALA A 6 -34.62 -7.71 15.30
C ALA A 6 -34.83 -7.96 16.80
N ASP A 7 -35.79 -8.83 17.17
CA ASP A 7 -36.06 -9.21 18.56
C ASP A 7 -34.89 -10.01 19.17
N ALA A 8 -34.26 -10.90 18.39
CA ALA A 8 -33.06 -11.62 18.81
C ALA A 8 -31.86 -10.68 19.02
N ILE A 9 -31.64 -9.72 18.11
CA ILE A 9 -30.60 -8.69 18.27
C ILE A 9 -30.89 -7.83 19.50
N ALA A 10 -32.15 -7.39 19.70
CA ALA A 10 -32.54 -6.59 20.85
C ALA A 10 -32.26 -7.33 22.18
N ALA A 11 -32.54 -8.64 22.26
CA ALA A 11 -32.23 -9.46 23.43
C ALA A 11 -30.72 -9.53 23.73
N VAL A 12 -29.88 -9.69 22.70
CA VAL A 12 -28.41 -9.65 22.83
C VAL A 12 -27.95 -8.30 23.37
N PHE A 13 -28.45 -7.21 22.79
CA PHE A 13 -28.10 -5.86 23.24
C PHE A 13 -28.55 -5.59 24.67
N GLY A 14 -29.74 -6.06 25.07
CA GLY A 14 -30.22 -6.00 26.43
C GLY A 14 -29.28 -6.72 27.40
N PHE A 15 -28.89 -7.96 27.07
CA PHE A 15 -27.93 -8.73 27.86
C PHE A 15 -26.57 -8.01 27.97
N VAL A 16 -26.02 -7.50 26.86
CA VAL A 16 -24.75 -6.76 26.89
C VAL A 16 -24.85 -5.51 27.75
N SER A 17 -25.91 -4.70 27.62
CA SER A 17 -26.07 -3.50 28.44
C SER A 17 -26.26 -3.82 29.94
N GLY A 18 -27.10 -4.80 30.26
CA GLY A 18 -27.51 -5.09 31.64
C GLY A 18 -26.55 -5.95 32.44
N VAL A 19 -25.88 -6.89 31.77
CA VAL A 19 -25.05 -7.93 32.41
C VAL A 19 -23.57 -7.64 32.20
N VAL A 20 -23.17 -7.51 30.93
CA VAL A 20 -21.75 -7.36 30.55
C VAL A 20 -21.23 -5.99 30.94
N ARG A 21 -21.93 -4.93 30.55
CA ARG A 21 -21.48 -3.53 30.74
C ARG A 21 -22.03 -2.86 32.00
N ASN A 22 -23.22 -3.28 32.46
CA ASN A 22 -24.01 -2.59 33.50
C ASN A 22 -24.12 -1.08 33.20
N ALA A 23 -24.32 -0.77 31.91
CA ALA A 23 -24.29 0.55 31.30
C ALA A 23 -24.81 0.43 29.86
N ARG A 24 -24.82 1.52 29.09
CA ARG A 24 -25.17 1.47 27.66
C ARG A 24 -24.27 0.53 26.87
N THR A 25 -24.85 -0.16 25.88
CA THR A 25 -24.10 -1.06 24.99
C THR A 25 -23.05 -0.32 24.17
N PHE A 26 -23.34 0.91 23.75
CA PHE A 26 -22.39 1.85 23.16
C PHE A 26 -22.52 3.19 23.88
N HIS A 27 -21.47 3.99 23.87
CA HIS A 27 -21.41 5.29 24.55
C HIS A 27 -21.61 5.23 26.08
N PRO A 28 -20.90 4.35 26.80
CA PRO A 28 -21.15 4.10 28.22
C PRO A 28 -20.93 5.33 29.10
N ASP A 29 -20.00 6.21 28.72
CA ASP A 29 -19.66 7.42 29.46
C ASP A 29 -19.82 8.66 28.58
N GLY A 30 -20.13 9.80 29.19
CA GLY A 30 -20.31 11.07 28.48
C GLY A 30 -20.58 12.22 29.44
N ARG A 31 -20.51 13.44 28.91
CA ARG A 31 -20.78 14.70 29.59
C ARG A 31 -21.95 15.41 28.92
N THR A 32 -22.68 16.21 29.69
CA THR A 32 -23.91 16.85 29.24
C THR A 32 -23.82 18.36 29.26
N PHE A 33 -24.27 18.98 28.18
CA PHE A 33 -24.18 20.42 27.97
C PHE A 33 -25.51 20.94 27.48
N VAL A 34 -25.84 22.17 27.85
CA VAL A 34 -26.94 22.92 27.25
C VAL A 34 -26.36 23.92 26.25
N GLY A 35 -27.02 24.07 25.12
CA GLY A 35 -26.70 25.04 24.10
C GLY A 35 -27.94 25.66 23.47
N THR A 36 -27.70 26.61 22.59
CA THR A 36 -28.72 27.33 21.81
C THR A 36 -28.56 27.00 20.34
N VAL A 37 -29.68 26.71 19.67
CA VAL A 37 -29.73 26.44 18.23
C VAL A 37 -30.31 27.65 17.51
N SER A 38 -29.64 28.11 16.46
CA SER A 38 -30.07 29.22 15.61
C SER A 38 -30.04 28.83 14.14
N ALA A 39 -31.12 29.15 13.41
CA ALA A 39 -31.28 28.81 11.99
C ALA A 39 -31.03 30.00 11.04
N ASP A 40 -31.21 31.24 11.50
CA ASP A 40 -31.52 32.37 10.61
C ASP A 40 -30.44 33.46 10.42
N THR A 41 -29.34 33.47 11.17
CA THR A 41 -28.59 34.74 11.35
C THR A 41 -27.16 34.80 10.79
N TRP A 42 -26.59 33.71 10.25
CA TRP A 42 -25.14 33.68 9.99
C TRP A 42 -24.71 33.34 8.57
N ASN A 43 -25.61 32.87 7.71
CA ASN A 43 -25.28 32.54 6.32
C ASN A 43 -26.37 33.09 5.38
N THR A 44 -26.08 34.19 4.70
CA THR A 44 -26.96 34.80 3.69
C THR A 44 -27.02 34.00 2.39
N ASP A 45 -26.17 32.96 2.22
CA ASP A 45 -26.07 32.13 1.00
C ASP A 45 -26.92 30.85 1.00
N THR A 46 -27.70 30.54 2.06
CA THR A 46 -28.67 29.44 2.00
C THR A 46 -29.89 29.82 1.17
N SER A 47 -29.72 29.76 -0.16
CA SER A 47 -30.77 30.04 -1.14
C SER A 47 -31.94 29.04 -1.08
N ASP A 48 -31.75 27.86 -0.48
CA ASP A 48 -32.77 26.79 -0.37
C ASP A 48 -33.82 27.11 0.74
N PRO A 49 -35.08 27.42 0.37
CA PRO A 49 -36.15 27.68 1.33
C PRO A 49 -36.51 26.46 2.21
N ALA A 50 -36.37 25.25 1.67
CA ALA A 50 -36.75 24.03 2.38
C ALA A 50 -35.74 23.72 3.51
N LEU A 51 -34.45 24.02 3.30
CA LEU A 51 -33.43 23.90 4.36
C LEU A 51 -33.62 24.94 5.46
N ARG A 52 -34.01 26.17 5.12
CA ARG A 52 -34.37 27.19 6.13
C ARG A 52 -35.55 26.74 6.98
N GLN A 53 -36.60 26.19 6.35
CA GLN A 53 -37.74 25.63 7.06
C GLN A 53 -37.33 24.46 7.97
N ALA A 54 -36.45 23.56 7.51
CA ALA A 54 -35.91 22.48 8.33
C ALA A 54 -35.08 23.01 9.53
N GLY A 55 -34.33 24.10 9.35
CA GLY A 55 -33.60 24.76 10.44
C GLY A 55 -34.52 25.33 11.51
N LYS A 56 -35.63 25.97 11.10
CA LYS A 56 -36.66 26.48 12.03
C LYS A 56 -37.28 25.39 12.90
N LEU A 57 -37.44 24.19 12.35
CA LEU A 57 -37.97 23.06 13.11
C LEU A 57 -37.07 22.59 14.25
N ILE A 58 -35.78 22.95 14.28
CA ILE A 58 -34.84 22.56 15.34
C ILE A 58 -34.30 23.75 16.15
N GLU A 59 -34.76 24.96 15.84
CA GLU A 59 -34.43 26.18 16.58
C GLU A 59 -34.95 26.09 18.04
N GLY A 60 -34.23 26.75 18.96
CA GLY A 60 -34.51 26.73 20.40
C GLY A 60 -33.31 26.28 21.23
N ARG A 61 -33.54 25.43 22.24
CA ARG A 61 -32.50 24.89 23.12
C ARG A 61 -32.10 23.48 22.71
N VAL A 62 -30.85 23.12 22.96
CA VAL A 62 -30.35 21.75 22.75
C VAL A 62 -29.61 21.23 23.97
N LEU A 63 -29.93 20.00 24.37
CA LEU A 63 -29.17 19.23 25.34
C LEU A 63 -28.25 18.30 24.56
N LEU A 64 -26.95 18.51 24.70
CA LEU A 64 -25.91 17.74 24.04
C LEU A 64 -25.30 16.75 25.04
N ARG A 65 -25.18 15.49 24.64
CA ARG A 65 -24.35 14.51 25.33
C ARG A 65 -23.17 14.13 24.46
N ILE A 66 -21.97 14.41 24.93
CA ILE A 66 -20.71 14.19 24.21
C ILE A 66 -19.91 13.12 24.93
N GLY A 67 -19.41 12.13 24.20
CA GLY A 67 -18.63 11.05 24.80
C GLY A 67 -18.08 10.05 23.78
N MET A 68 -17.36 9.08 24.31
CA MET A 68 -16.72 8.02 23.52
C MET A 68 -17.71 6.96 23.04
N GLY A 69 -17.30 6.16 22.06
CA GLY A 69 -18.15 5.19 21.36
C GLY A 69 -18.21 3.82 22.02
N VAL A 70 -17.04 3.30 22.36
CA VAL A 70 -16.85 1.88 22.66
C VAL A 70 -16.18 1.69 24.01
N ALA A 71 -15.18 2.49 24.37
CA ALA A 71 -14.44 2.33 25.61
C ALA A 71 -15.20 2.86 26.83
N LYS A 72 -15.14 2.13 27.95
CA LYS A 72 -15.65 2.57 29.25
C LYS A 72 -14.51 3.19 30.07
N LYS A 73 -14.68 4.37 30.66
CA LYS A 73 -13.67 5.10 31.45
C LYS A 73 -13.07 4.25 32.57
N SER A 74 -13.85 3.33 33.15
CA SER A 74 -13.42 2.44 34.22
C SER A 74 -12.52 1.27 33.76
N TRP A 75 -12.28 1.09 32.46
CA TRP A 75 -11.39 0.04 31.97
C TRP A 75 -9.91 0.39 32.17
N PRO A 76 -9.03 -0.61 32.38
CA PRO A 76 -7.59 -0.39 32.47
C PRO A 76 -7.07 0.38 31.25
N THR A 77 -6.18 1.35 31.49
CA THR A 77 -5.70 2.28 30.45
C THR A 77 -5.05 1.56 29.27
N PHE A 78 -4.33 0.45 29.49
CA PHE A 78 -3.71 -0.34 28.43
C PHE A 78 -4.72 -1.02 27.50
N PHE A 79 -5.92 -1.38 27.99
CA PHE A 79 -7.00 -1.87 27.14
C PHE A 79 -7.65 -0.72 26.36
N ARG A 80 -7.88 0.43 27.02
CA ARG A 80 -8.47 1.60 26.36
C ARG A 80 -7.58 2.15 25.25
N SER A 81 -6.25 2.12 25.39
CA SER A 81 -5.34 2.64 24.37
C SER A 81 -5.35 1.83 23.07
N HIS A 82 -5.67 0.54 23.10
CA HIS A 82 -5.63 -0.37 21.95
C HIS A 82 -6.99 -0.62 21.29
N ILE A 83 -8.10 -0.20 21.91
CA ILE A 83 -9.44 -0.36 21.34
C ILE A 83 -9.77 0.85 20.45
N PRO A 84 -10.10 0.64 19.17
CA PRO A 84 -10.61 1.69 18.30
C PRO A 84 -11.89 2.28 18.89
N ASP A 85 -11.95 3.61 18.96
CA ASP A 85 -13.03 4.31 19.64
C ASP A 85 -13.54 5.46 18.79
N ALA A 86 -14.86 5.59 18.67
CA ALA A 86 -15.53 6.57 17.81
C ALA A 86 -16.30 7.59 18.66
N PRO A 87 -15.81 8.85 18.77
CA PRO A 87 -16.52 9.90 19.49
C PRO A 87 -17.93 10.12 18.95
N SER A 88 -18.83 10.54 19.82
CA SER A 88 -20.25 10.73 19.50
C SER A 88 -20.83 11.97 20.15
N ILE A 89 -21.85 12.52 19.50
CA ILE A 89 -22.64 13.65 20.00
C ILE A 89 -24.11 13.27 19.82
N ALA A 90 -24.85 13.19 20.92
CA ALA A 90 -26.31 13.07 20.91
C ALA A 90 -26.91 14.44 21.24
N GLY A 91 -27.85 14.92 20.43
CA GLY A 91 -28.54 16.20 20.65
C GLY A 91 -30.04 15.99 20.83
N ARG A 92 -30.60 16.60 21.87
CA ARG A 92 -32.04 16.72 22.10
C ARG A 92 -32.45 18.17 21.86
N PHE A 93 -33.30 18.41 20.88
CA PHE A 93 -33.70 19.73 20.42
C PHE A 93 -35.10 20.06 20.95
N SER A 94 -35.19 21.10 21.79
CA SER A 94 -36.43 21.60 22.38
C SER A 94 -36.83 22.95 21.78
N PRO A 95 -38.11 23.19 21.48
CA PRO A 95 -38.58 24.49 21.01
C PRO A 95 -38.62 25.54 22.13
N SER A 96 -38.52 25.12 23.40
CA SER A 96 -38.55 26.04 24.53
C SER A 96 -37.32 26.96 24.54
N PRO A 97 -37.48 28.28 24.75
CA PRO A 97 -36.36 29.18 24.98
C PRO A 97 -35.74 29.03 26.38
N ASP A 98 -36.45 28.38 27.31
CA ASP A 98 -36.01 28.12 28.67
C ASP A 98 -35.00 26.95 28.71
N PRO A 99 -33.73 27.19 29.12
CA PRO A 99 -32.70 26.13 29.19
C PRO A 99 -33.02 25.03 30.21
N ASP A 100 -33.91 25.28 31.17
CA ASP A 100 -34.26 24.31 32.22
C ASP A 100 -35.55 23.52 31.90
N ALA A 101 -36.27 23.90 30.83
CA ALA A 101 -37.44 23.18 30.34
C ALA A 101 -37.12 21.92 29.51
N ILE A 102 -35.84 21.69 29.15
CA ILE A 102 -35.44 20.54 28.36
C ILE A 102 -35.44 19.25 29.19
N SER A 103 -36.04 18.19 28.65
CA SER A 103 -36.21 16.93 29.38
C SER A 103 -34.86 16.27 29.67
N ARG A 104 -34.60 15.95 30.95
CA ARG A 104 -33.33 15.38 31.43
C ARG A 104 -33.32 13.85 31.57
N THR A 105 -34.43 13.21 31.27
CA THR A 105 -34.60 11.75 31.28
C THR A 105 -35.05 11.26 29.90
N ASP A 106 -36.30 10.85 29.74
CA ASP A 106 -36.91 10.52 28.47
C ASP A 106 -37.26 11.79 27.68
N ARG A 107 -37.40 11.65 26.36
CA ARG A 107 -37.72 12.74 25.45
C ARG A 107 -39.17 13.19 25.65
N GLY A 108 -39.39 14.50 25.78
CA GLY A 108 -40.73 15.08 25.77
C GLY A 108 -41.42 14.94 24.39
N PRO A 109 -42.75 15.11 24.32
CA PRO A 109 -43.50 14.92 23.08
C PRO A 109 -43.08 15.88 21.96
N ASP A 110 -42.70 17.11 22.31
CA ASP A 110 -42.31 18.17 21.36
C ASP A 110 -40.79 18.29 21.17
N GLU A 111 -40.01 17.33 21.66
CA GLU A 111 -38.55 17.30 21.53
C GLU A 111 -38.11 16.33 20.44
N LEU A 112 -36.97 16.62 19.80
CA LEU A 112 -36.37 15.77 18.77
C LEU A 112 -34.98 15.32 19.22
N ASP A 113 -34.69 14.01 19.16
CA ASP A 113 -33.35 13.50 19.42
C ASP A 113 -32.66 13.12 18.11
N ILE A 114 -31.43 13.59 17.90
CA ILE A 114 -30.58 13.22 16.75
C ILE A 114 -29.23 12.73 17.29
N LEU A 115 -28.78 11.59 16.79
CA LEU A 115 -27.52 10.98 17.19
C LEU A 115 -26.49 11.14 16.09
N PHE A 116 -25.29 11.58 16.44
CA PHE A 116 -24.17 11.73 15.52
C PHE A 116 -22.94 10.96 16.01
N THR A 117 -22.21 10.33 15.09
CA THR A 117 -20.99 9.57 15.38
C THR A 117 -19.88 9.97 14.42
N ALA A 118 -18.65 10.08 14.93
CA ALA A 118 -17.47 10.35 14.11
C ALA A 118 -16.91 9.05 13.51
N GLY A 119 -16.26 9.15 12.35
CA GLY A 119 -15.56 8.02 11.74
C GLY A 119 -16.14 7.52 10.42
N GLY A 120 -16.97 8.31 9.74
CA GLY A 120 -17.45 8.02 8.39
C GLY A 120 -18.78 8.70 8.12
N ASP A 121 -19.09 8.97 6.86
CA ASP A 121 -20.40 9.53 6.46
C ASP A 121 -21.50 8.46 6.32
N ARG A 122 -21.14 7.18 6.47
CA ARG A 122 -22.01 6.01 6.35
C ARG A 122 -21.55 4.91 7.31
N LEU A 123 -22.50 4.08 7.73
CA LEU A 123 -22.28 3.03 8.73
C LEU A 123 -21.14 2.08 8.37
N TRP A 124 -21.01 1.71 7.10
CA TRP A 124 -19.94 0.79 6.67
C TRP A 124 -18.54 1.43 6.77
N LYS A 125 -18.42 2.76 6.57
CA LYS A 125 -17.16 3.49 6.76
C LYS A 125 -16.79 3.55 8.23
N LEU A 126 -17.77 3.76 9.12
CA LEU A 126 -17.58 3.64 10.56
C LEU A 126 -17.13 2.24 10.97
N ILE A 127 -17.75 1.19 10.43
CA ILE A 127 -17.36 -0.20 10.70
C ILE A 127 -15.92 -0.47 10.24
N LEU A 128 -15.57 -0.03 9.02
CA LEU A 128 -14.20 -0.16 8.51
C LEU A 128 -13.21 0.66 9.33
N ASN A 129 -13.60 1.84 9.81
CA ASN A 129 -12.78 2.65 10.69
C ASN A 129 -12.50 1.99 12.03
N LEU A 130 -13.52 1.40 12.63
CA LEU A 130 -13.34 0.63 13.86
C LEU A 130 -12.46 -0.62 13.59
N ALA A 131 -12.62 -1.30 12.45
CA ALA A 131 -11.80 -2.45 12.08
C ALA A 131 -10.32 -2.09 11.82
N THR A 132 -10.03 -0.87 11.37
CA THR A 132 -8.67 -0.39 11.07
C THR A 132 -7.99 0.34 12.24
N GLY A 133 -8.53 0.25 13.46
CA GLY A 133 -7.94 0.93 14.61
C GLY A 133 -8.16 2.45 14.62
N GLY A 134 -9.15 2.95 13.88
CA GLY A 134 -9.47 4.38 13.77
C GLY A 134 -8.58 5.15 12.78
N ARG A 135 -7.86 4.45 11.89
CA ARG A 135 -6.87 5.05 10.98
C ARG A 135 -7.44 5.55 9.65
N GLY A 136 -8.67 5.17 9.29
CA GLY A 136 -9.34 5.65 8.08
C GLY A 136 -10.25 6.87 8.33
N TYR A 137 -10.79 7.43 7.23
CA TYR A 137 -11.86 8.45 7.20
C TYR A 137 -11.76 9.59 8.23
N GLY A 138 -10.54 10.06 8.53
CA GLY A 138 -10.30 11.32 9.25
C GLY A 138 -10.63 11.35 10.75
N LEU A 139 -10.71 10.20 11.43
CA LEU A 139 -11.03 10.14 12.86
C LEU A 139 -9.89 10.72 13.73
N LYS A 140 -10.22 11.66 14.63
CA LYS A 140 -9.29 12.31 15.56
C LYS A 140 -9.64 11.99 17.01
N ARG A 141 -9.01 10.95 17.55
CA ARG A 141 -9.36 10.38 18.87
C ARG A 141 -9.32 11.36 20.05
N PHE A 142 -8.41 12.32 20.05
CA PHE A 142 -8.10 13.18 21.20
C PHE A 142 -8.65 14.60 21.11
N ASP A 143 -9.47 14.92 20.10
CA ASP A 143 -10.08 16.25 19.98
C ASP A 143 -11.49 16.13 19.36
N TYR A 144 -12.54 16.45 20.13
CA TYR A 144 -13.92 16.39 19.63
C TYR A 144 -14.16 17.39 18.48
N PHE A 145 -13.49 18.54 18.45
CA PHE A 145 -13.77 19.61 17.49
C PHE A 145 -13.04 19.45 16.15
N GLN A 146 -12.04 18.56 16.07
CA GLN A 146 -11.43 18.19 14.78
C GLN A 146 -12.21 17.13 14.02
N ASN A 147 -13.20 16.49 14.65
CA ASN A 147 -14.00 15.45 14.01
C ASN A 147 -15.19 16.03 13.24
N GLN A 148 -15.63 15.27 12.24
CA GLN A 148 -16.95 15.40 11.64
C GLN A 148 -17.83 14.27 12.15
N TYR A 149 -19.06 14.58 12.54
CA TYR A 149 -20.00 13.63 13.11
C TYR A 149 -21.23 13.48 12.21
N PHE A 150 -21.61 12.26 11.90
CA PHE A 150 -22.69 11.99 10.94
C PHE A 150 -23.84 11.27 11.62
N ALA A 151 -25.06 11.51 11.14
CA ALA A 151 -26.27 10.89 11.68
C ALA A 151 -26.37 9.37 11.40
N GLU A 152 -25.58 8.88 10.44
CA GLU A 152 -25.54 7.49 9.93
C GLU A 152 -26.82 6.96 9.29
N ILE A 153 -27.92 7.71 9.38
CA ILE A 153 -29.21 7.41 8.75
C ILE A 153 -29.75 8.66 8.04
N PRO A 154 -30.52 8.49 6.96
CA PRO A 154 -31.22 9.59 6.32
C PRO A 154 -32.51 9.94 7.08
N TYR A 155 -32.93 11.19 6.96
CA TYR A 155 -34.17 11.74 7.51
C TYR A 155 -35.04 12.29 6.39
N ARG A 156 -36.35 12.09 6.51
CA ARG A 156 -37.37 12.80 5.75
C ARG A 156 -37.88 13.96 6.59
N VAL A 157 -37.80 15.18 6.07
CA VAL A 157 -38.39 16.37 6.71
C VAL A 157 -39.79 16.57 6.13
N THR A 158 -40.81 16.15 6.84
CA THR A 158 -42.18 16.02 6.31
C THR A 158 -42.84 17.34 5.96
N THR A 159 -42.47 18.43 6.64
CA THR A 159 -43.03 19.77 6.43
C THR A 159 -42.56 20.44 5.15
N CYS A 160 -41.40 20.04 4.61
CA CYS A 160 -40.82 20.62 3.38
C CYS A 160 -40.41 19.58 2.33
N GLY A 161 -40.69 18.29 2.55
CA GLY A 161 -40.44 17.20 1.61
C GLY A 161 -38.98 16.81 1.39
N LEU A 162 -38.05 17.33 2.21
CA LEU A 162 -36.62 17.05 2.07
C LEU A 162 -36.29 15.60 2.48
N ASN A 163 -35.37 14.97 1.75
CA ASN A 163 -34.72 13.73 2.16
C ASN A 163 -33.23 14.02 2.30
N ILE A 164 -32.70 13.96 3.52
CA ILE A 164 -31.37 14.48 3.84
C ILE A 164 -30.55 13.57 4.75
N TRP A 165 -29.24 13.61 4.55
CA TRP A 165 -28.23 13.15 5.49
C TRP A 165 -27.75 14.33 6.32
N LEU A 166 -27.59 14.14 7.64
CA LEU A 166 -27.16 15.20 8.55
C LEU A 166 -25.71 14.99 9.01
N ARG A 167 -24.98 16.09 9.18
CA ARG A 167 -23.63 16.14 9.75
C ARG A 167 -23.48 17.30 10.74
N LEU A 168 -22.67 17.10 11.77
CA LEU A 168 -22.13 18.12 12.66
C LEU A 168 -20.63 18.28 12.47
N ARG A 169 -20.15 19.52 12.55
CA ARG A 169 -18.71 19.86 12.64
C ARG A 169 -18.51 21.12 13.47
N ALA A 170 -17.29 21.40 13.89
CA ALA A 170 -16.97 22.70 14.49
C ALA A 170 -17.12 23.85 13.48
N ALA A 171 -17.52 25.03 13.95
CA ALA A 171 -17.50 26.26 13.17
C ALA A 171 -16.07 26.73 12.88
N ASN A 172 -15.88 27.50 11.81
CA ASN A 172 -14.57 28.04 11.43
C ASN A 172 -14.09 28.99 12.55
N GLY A 173 -12.82 28.86 12.96
CA GLY A 173 -12.22 29.71 14.01
C GLY A 173 -12.37 29.19 15.45
N VAL A 174 -13.03 28.05 15.68
CA VAL A 174 -12.86 27.30 16.93
C VAL A 174 -11.41 26.79 16.94
N ALA A 175 -10.52 27.53 17.59
CA ALA A 175 -9.10 27.19 17.66
C ALA A 175 -8.94 25.79 18.27
N SER A 176 -8.66 24.79 17.43
CA SER A 176 -8.10 23.54 17.92
C SER A 176 -6.78 23.91 18.60
N ALA A 177 -6.55 23.42 19.82
CA ALA A 177 -5.24 23.53 20.43
C ALA A 177 -4.30 22.60 19.64
N VAL A 178 -3.80 23.10 18.51
CA VAL A 178 -2.97 22.36 17.56
C VAL A 178 -1.69 21.92 18.28
N ASP A 179 -1.36 20.64 18.15
CA ASP A 179 -0.11 19.93 18.51
C ASP A 179 0.06 19.26 19.89
N ARG A 180 -0.88 19.36 20.86
CA ARG A 180 -0.63 18.78 22.21
C ARG A 180 -1.59 17.70 22.72
N ALA A 181 -2.76 17.49 22.12
CA ALA A 181 -3.71 16.50 22.63
C ALA A 181 -3.28 15.07 22.28
N ASN A 182 -2.60 14.40 23.21
CA ASN A 182 -2.16 13.01 23.05
C ASN A 182 -2.75 12.08 24.12
N SER A 183 -3.61 12.61 25.00
CA SER A 183 -4.23 11.85 26.08
C SER A 183 -5.73 12.11 26.20
N ASP A 184 -6.42 11.18 26.86
CA ASP A 184 -7.84 11.37 27.22
C ASP A 184 -8.05 12.60 28.12
N LYS A 185 -7.05 12.97 28.93
CA LYS A 185 -7.12 14.14 29.81
C LYS A 185 -7.15 15.43 29.01
N ASP A 186 -6.28 15.53 28.00
CA ASP A 186 -6.20 16.73 27.14
C ASP A 186 -7.49 16.91 26.35
N ARG A 187 -8.06 15.80 25.83
CA ARG A 187 -9.36 15.83 25.14
C ARG A 187 -10.47 16.44 26.01
N GLU A 188 -10.57 15.98 27.25
CA GLU A 188 -11.61 16.47 28.17
C GLU A 188 -11.38 17.93 28.58
N GLN A 189 -10.12 18.35 28.70
CA GLN A 189 -9.76 19.74 28.98
C GLN A 189 -10.10 20.66 27.81
N ILE A 190 -9.80 20.25 26.57
CA ILE A 190 -10.17 20.98 25.35
C ILE A 190 -11.69 21.15 25.27
N LEU A 191 -12.44 20.09 25.58
CA LEU A 191 -13.90 20.16 25.63
C LEU A 191 -14.39 21.22 26.63
N SER A 192 -13.86 21.22 27.86
CA SER A 192 -14.23 22.22 28.86
C SER A 192 -13.90 23.64 28.39
N GLN A 193 -12.70 23.87 27.87
CA GLN A 193 -12.26 25.20 27.41
C GLN A 193 -13.07 25.72 26.22
N ALA A 194 -13.43 24.83 25.28
CA ALA A 194 -14.26 25.20 24.15
C ALA A 194 -15.68 25.58 24.58
N VAL A 195 -16.26 24.84 25.53
CA VAL A 195 -17.58 25.14 26.10
C VAL A 195 -17.57 26.47 26.86
N GLU A 196 -16.55 26.72 27.70
CA GLU A 196 -16.39 28.00 28.42
C GLU A 196 -16.30 29.21 27.48
N ARG A 197 -15.71 29.03 26.29
CA ARG A 197 -15.61 30.07 25.25
C ARG A 197 -16.85 30.19 24.38
N GLY A 198 -17.90 29.41 24.64
CA GLY A 198 -19.12 29.41 23.83
C GLY A 198 -18.87 28.92 22.39
N ALA A 199 -18.04 27.89 22.21
CA ALA A 199 -17.75 27.34 20.89
C ALA A 199 -19.03 26.98 20.12
N GLU A 200 -18.93 26.98 18.79
CA GLU A 200 -20.05 26.71 17.90
C GLU A 200 -19.84 25.41 17.10
N LEU A 201 -20.91 24.63 16.97
CA LEU A 201 -21.04 23.54 16.01
C LEU A 201 -21.98 23.98 14.88
N VAL A 202 -21.69 23.53 13.66
CA VAL A 202 -22.50 23.75 12.47
C VAL A 202 -23.23 22.45 12.12
N ILE A 203 -24.54 22.54 11.89
CA ILE A 203 -25.36 21.46 11.38
C ILE A 203 -25.51 21.62 9.87
N GLU A 204 -25.16 20.58 9.14
CA GLU A 204 -25.19 20.54 7.68
C GLU A 204 -26.07 19.41 7.17
N ALA A 205 -26.69 19.62 6.01
CA ALA A 205 -27.56 18.67 5.33
C ALA A 205 -27.04 18.38 3.92
N GLN A 206 -27.06 17.12 3.52
CA GLN A 206 -26.78 16.65 2.16
C GLN A 206 -28.02 15.97 1.59
N SER A 207 -28.37 16.22 0.33
CA SER A 207 -29.48 15.52 -0.34
C SER A 207 -29.26 14.00 -0.34
N ALA A 208 -30.28 13.23 0.06
CA ALA A 208 -30.25 11.77 0.04
C ALA A 208 -30.56 11.17 -1.34
N ILE A 209 -30.98 12.00 -2.31
CA ILE A 209 -31.41 11.57 -3.65
C ILE A 209 -30.35 11.88 -4.71
N GLY A 210 -29.55 12.94 -4.52
CA GLY A 210 -28.50 13.34 -5.45
C GLY A 210 -27.20 12.55 -5.27
N LYS A 211 -26.65 12.01 -6.36
CA LYS A 211 -25.27 11.47 -6.35
C LYS A 211 -24.30 12.64 -6.14
N ASN A 212 -23.48 12.59 -5.09
CA ASN A 212 -22.42 13.56 -4.75
C ASN A 212 -22.89 15.00 -4.41
N ALA A 213 -24.11 15.19 -3.90
CA ALA A 213 -24.54 16.51 -3.43
C ALA A 213 -23.63 17.04 -2.29
N PRO A 214 -23.34 18.36 -2.21
CA PRO A 214 -22.57 18.91 -1.10
C PRO A 214 -23.35 18.91 0.22
N PHE A 215 -22.65 18.95 1.34
CA PHE A 215 -23.23 19.25 2.65
C PHE A 215 -23.38 20.76 2.79
N LEU A 216 -24.62 21.22 2.96
CA LEU A 216 -24.97 22.63 3.08
C LEU A 216 -25.34 22.96 4.53
N PRO A 217 -24.74 24.00 5.14
CA PRO A 217 -25.07 24.41 6.50
C PRO A 217 -26.46 25.02 6.58
N PHE A 218 -27.23 24.69 7.63
CA PHE A 218 -28.59 25.21 7.80
C PHE A 218 -28.95 25.56 9.26
N ALA A 219 -28.11 25.20 10.24
CA ALA A 219 -28.27 25.62 11.62
C ALA A 219 -26.92 25.64 12.34
N LYS A 220 -26.84 26.37 13.46
CA LYS A 220 -25.69 26.40 14.37
C LYS A 220 -26.12 26.07 15.78
N ILE A 221 -25.24 25.41 16.52
CA ILE A 221 -25.36 25.15 17.95
C ILE A 221 -24.25 25.90 18.65
N ARG A 222 -24.60 26.82 19.55
CA ARG A 222 -23.64 27.48 20.45
C ARG A 222 -23.71 26.82 21.82
N PHE A 223 -22.57 26.42 22.38
CA PHE A 223 -22.53 25.92 23.76
C PHE A 223 -22.82 27.05 24.75
N ASP A 224 -23.66 26.78 25.76
CA ASP A 224 -23.96 27.75 26.82
C ASP A 224 -23.31 27.35 28.15
N ARG A 225 -23.54 26.12 28.63
CA ARG A 225 -22.94 25.62 29.89
C ARG A 225 -22.92 24.10 29.99
N GLU A 226 -22.01 23.56 30.80
CA GLU A 226 -22.08 22.17 31.26
C GLU A 226 -23.15 22.02 32.35
N ILE A 227 -23.86 20.89 32.36
CA ILE A 227 -24.82 20.53 33.40
C ILE A 227 -24.53 19.14 33.94
N ASN A 228 -24.75 18.96 35.23
CA ASN A 228 -24.72 17.64 35.86
C ASN A 228 -26.13 17.03 35.80
N THR A 229 -26.24 15.86 35.18
CA THR A 229 -27.47 15.06 35.16
C THR A 229 -27.12 13.60 35.38
N ASP A 230 -28.07 12.82 35.90
CA ASP A 230 -27.89 11.38 36.00
C ASP A 230 -27.78 10.80 34.58
N GLN A 231 -26.54 10.49 34.21
CA GLN A 231 -26.24 9.96 32.89
C GLN A 231 -26.96 8.65 32.64
N GLU A 232 -27.34 7.85 33.63
CA GLU A 232 -28.06 6.60 33.38
C GLU A 232 -29.54 6.83 33.09
N ALA A 233 -30.15 7.85 33.72
CA ALA A 233 -31.55 8.20 33.52
C ALA A 233 -31.83 8.92 32.19
N LEU A 234 -30.80 9.50 31.56
CA LEU A 234 -30.94 10.26 30.29
C LEU A 234 -31.08 9.34 29.07
N HIS A 235 -32.22 9.35 28.39
CA HIS A 235 -32.52 8.43 27.29
C HIS A 235 -32.77 9.15 25.98
N PHE A 236 -31.85 9.04 25.02
CA PHE A 236 -32.09 9.55 23.66
C PHE A 236 -32.89 8.54 22.83
N GLN A 237 -33.97 9.03 22.21
CA GLN A 237 -34.92 8.29 21.40
C GLN A 237 -34.95 8.91 19.99
N PRO A 238 -34.06 8.48 19.07
CA PRO A 238 -33.92 9.07 17.74
C PRO A 238 -35.03 8.60 16.79
N PHE A 239 -36.27 8.84 17.18
CA PHE A 239 -37.50 8.49 16.45
C PHE A 239 -38.16 9.75 15.92
N ALA A 240 -39.17 9.57 15.07
CA ALA A 240 -39.89 10.68 14.46
C ALA A 240 -40.35 11.73 15.49
N SER A 241 -40.06 13.01 15.21
CA SER A 241 -40.52 14.18 15.98
C SER A 241 -40.16 15.48 15.25
N ARG A 242 -40.84 16.59 15.57
CA ARG A 242 -40.61 17.94 15.00
C ARG A 242 -40.46 17.96 13.47
N GLY A 243 -41.21 17.08 12.78
CA GLY A 243 -41.17 16.96 11.31
C GLY A 243 -39.99 16.18 10.74
N PHE A 244 -39.05 15.68 11.55
CA PHE A 244 -37.95 14.81 11.12
C PHE A 244 -38.32 13.34 11.32
N GLU A 245 -38.35 12.58 10.24
CA GLU A 245 -38.66 11.14 10.23
C GLU A 245 -37.44 10.33 9.77
N PRO A 246 -36.77 9.58 10.68
CA PRO A 246 -35.68 8.69 10.29
C PRO A 246 -36.20 7.48 9.50
N TYR A 247 -35.47 7.04 8.48
CA TYR A 247 -35.86 5.86 7.70
C TYR A 247 -34.68 4.96 7.34
N GLY A 248 -34.98 3.74 6.87
CA GLY A 248 -34.00 2.72 6.50
C GLY A 248 -33.80 1.65 7.58
N VAL A 249 -33.02 0.62 7.23
CA VAL A 249 -32.87 -0.61 8.05
C VAL A 249 -32.36 -0.31 9.47
N LEU A 250 -31.41 0.61 9.61
CA LEU A 250 -30.85 0.96 10.92
C LEU A 250 -31.87 1.71 11.81
N ALA A 251 -32.73 2.55 11.22
CA ALA A 251 -33.80 3.23 11.95
C ALA A 251 -34.78 2.20 12.56
N THR A 252 -35.24 1.24 11.76
CA THR A 252 -36.12 0.15 12.21
C THR A 252 -35.47 -0.72 13.28
N LEU A 253 -34.16 -0.97 13.20
CA LEU A 253 -33.44 -1.73 14.21
C LEU A 253 -33.34 -0.95 15.53
N ARG A 254 -33.06 0.36 15.48
CA ARG A 254 -32.96 1.23 16.67
C ARG A 254 -34.27 1.27 17.46
N GLU A 255 -35.42 1.33 16.79
CA GLU A 255 -36.76 1.29 17.42
C GLU A 255 -37.00 0.05 18.29
N ARG A 256 -36.35 -1.08 17.96
CA ARG A 256 -36.45 -2.33 18.73
C ARG A 256 -35.36 -2.44 19.79
N VAL A 257 -34.12 -2.13 19.42
CA VAL A 257 -32.94 -2.36 20.26
C VAL A 257 -32.85 -1.36 21.40
N TYR A 258 -33.17 -0.08 21.17
CA TYR A 258 -32.97 0.98 22.16
C TYR A 258 -33.86 0.79 23.38
N PRO A 259 -35.18 0.56 23.25
CA PRO A 259 -36.03 0.30 24.42
C PRO A 259 -35.56 -0.91 25.21
N VAL A 260 -35.19 -2.02 24.55
CA VAL A 260 -34.72 -3.23 25.23
C VAL A 260 -33.41 -3.00 25.98
N SER A 261 -32.45 -2.31 25.37
CA SER A 261 -31.19 -1.95 26.03
C SER A 261 -31.39 -0.98 27.21
N GLN A 262 -32.32 -0.02 27.08
CA GLN A 262 -32.67 0.92 28.14
C GLN A 262 -33.31 0.23 29.34
N HIS A 263 -34.30 -0.66 29.12
CA HIS A 263 -34.96 -1.41 30.20
C HIS A 263 -34.01 -2.42 30.88
N ALA A 264 -33.04 -2.94 30.13
CA ALA A 264 -32.11 -3.96 30.61
C ALA A 264 -31.00 -3.42 31.53
N ARG A 265 -30.78 -2.10 31.59
CA ARG A 265 -29.72 -1.46 32.39
C ARG A 265 -30.30 -0.67 33.58
N PRO A 266 -29.48 -0.33 34.59
CA PRO A 266 -29.97 0.41 35.75
C PRO A 266 -30.51 1.78 35.34
N PRO A 267 -31.68 2.21 35.84
CA PRO A 267 -32.31 3.49 35.48
C PRO A 267 -31.66 4.70 36.14
N ASN A 268 -30.78 4.52 37.13
CA ASN A 268 -30.02 5.62 37.76
C ASN A 268 -28.64 5.18 38.26
N SER A 269 -27.80 6.18 38.50
CA SER A 269 -26.42 6.06 38.98
C SER A 269 -26.30 5.32 40.33
N GLY A 270 -27.27 5.49 41.23
CA GLY A 270 -27.31 4.80 42.52
C GLY A 270 -27.47 3.28 42.37
N GLN A 271 -28.42 2.84 41.56
CA GLN A 271 -28.66 1.42 41.29
C GLN A 271 -27.54 0.79 40.45
N ARG A 272 -26.91 1.57 39.54
CA ARG A 272 -25.71 1.12 38.84
C ARG A 272 -24.57 0.84 39.80
N THR A 273 -24.32 1.76 40.73
CA THR A 273 -23.27 1.61 41.76
C THR A 273 -23.52 0.39 42.64
N ALA A 274 -24.76 0.20 43.10
CA ALA A 274 -25.14 -0.98 43.89
C ALA A 274 -24.90 -2.30 43.12
N ARG A 275 -25.24 -2.34 41.82
CA ARG A 275 -25.01 -3.52 40.95
C ARG A 275 -23.55 -3.72 40.57
N ASP A 276 -22.74 -2.66 40.51
CA ASP A 276 -21.28 -2.78 40.32
C ASP A 276 -20.62 -3.34 41.58
N GLN A 277 -21.06 -2.92 42.78
CA GLN A 277 -20.58 -3.45 44.07
C GLN A 277 -20.92 -4.94 44.26
N ALA A 278 -22.05 -5.41 43.74
CA ALA A 278 -22.42 -6.82 43.76
C ALA A 278 -21.54 -7.71 42.85
N GLY A 279 -20.80 -7.11 41.90
CA GLY A 279 -19.83 -7.82 41.06
C GLY A 279 -20.42 -8.50 39.82
N PHE A 280 -19.54 -8.77 38.84
CA PHE A 280 -19.91 -9.32 37.53
C PHE A 280 -20.60 -10.69 37.61
N PHE A 281 -20.16 -11.56 38.52
CA PHE A 281 -20.75 -12.91 38.68
C PHE A 281 -22.20 -12.84 39.14
N CYS A 282 -22.56 -11.93 40.06
CA CYS A 282 -23.95 -11.74 40.46
C CYS A 282 -24.82 -11.27 39.27
N ARG A 283 -24.30 -10.37 38.43
CA ARG A 283 -25.01 -9.93 37.21
C ARG A 283 -25.19 -11.05 36.19
N LEU A 284 -24.18 -11.88 36.01
CA LEU A 284 -24.23 -13.02 35.08
C LEU A 284 -25.32 -14.02 35.48
N LEU A 285 -25.51 -14.25 36.78
CA LEU A 285 -26.51 -15.18 37.32
C LEU A 285 -27.95 -14.62 37.32
N HIS A 286 -28.13 -13.32 37.58
CA HIS A 286 -29.45 -12.69 37.70
C HIS A 286 -29.98 -12.10 36.39
N GLY A 287 -29.09 -11.88 35.42
CA GLY A 287 -29.44 -11.31 34.13
C GLY A 287 -29.57 -9.78 34.14
N PRO A 288 -30.21 -9.22 33.08
CA PRO A 288 -30.47 -7.78 32.97
C PRO A 288 -31.18 -7.19 34.19
N TYR A 289 -31.08 -5.87 34.36
CA TYR A 289 -31.76 -5.15 35.43
C TYR A 289 -33.28 -5.40 35.44
N SER A 290 -33.85 -5.52 36.64
CA SER A 290 -35.29 -5.63 36.87
C SER A 290 -35.68 -4.73 38.05
N ALA A 291 -36.83 -4.06 37.99
CA ALA A 291 -37.32 -3.18 39.07
C ALA A 291 -37.55 -3.91 40.40
N THR A 292 -37.60 -5.24 40.38
CA THR A 292 -37.71 -6.13 41.55
C THR A 292 -36.36 -6.45 42.21
N ASP A 293 -35.24 -5.94 41.71
CA ASP A 293 -33.91 -6.19 42.26
C ASP A 293 -33.69 -5.35 43.53
N ASP A 294 -33.78 -5.98 44.70
CA ASP A 294 -33.64 -5.32 46.02
C ASP A 294 -32.18 -5.02 46.43
N GLY A 295 -31.21 -5.27 45.53
CA GLY A 295 -29.79 -5.02 45.74
C GLY A 295 -29.12 -5.85 46.85
N ARG A 296 -29.85 -6.73 47.55
CA ARG A 296 -29.36 -7.45 48.75
C ARG A 296 -29.28 -8.96 48.58
N ARG A 297 -29.87 -9.55 47.54
CA ARG A 297 -29.89 -11.02 47.35
C ARG A 297 -29.21 -11.45 46.05
N CYS A 298 -27.95 -11.87 46.13
CA CYS A 298 -27.25 -12.55 45.02
C CYS A 298 -27.63 -14.05 44.89
N PHE A 299 -28.75 -14.51 45.46
CA PHE A 299 -29.07 -15.95 45.56
C PHE A 299 -30.44 -16.37 45.00
N SER A 300 -31.14 -15.53 44.23
CA SER A 300 -32.43 -15.92 43.60
C SER A 300 -32.27 -16.10 42.08
N LEU A 301 -32.14 -17.34 41.64
CA LEU A 301 -31.89 -17.72 40.24
C LEU A 301 -33.16 -17.56 39.38
N ARG A 302 -33.21 -16.57 38.47
CA ARG A 302 -34.26 -16.52 37.42
C ARG A 302 -33.91 -17.54 36.33
N ARG A 303 -34.64 -18.67 36.28
CA ARG A 303 -34.37 -19.81 35.37
C ARG A 303 -34.56 -19.54 33.87
N THR A 304 -35.18 -18.44 33.45
CA THR A 304 -35.71 -18.31 32.08
C THR A 304 -34.89 -17.47 31.09
N ILE A 305 -33.75 -16.87 31.48
CA ILE A 305 -32.89 -16.10 30.52
C ILE A 305 -31.41 -16.55 30.48
N SER A 306 -30.99 -17.55 31.26
CA SER A 306 -29.55 -17.76 31.54
C SER A 306 -28.84 -18.88 30.75
N ALA A 307 -29.45 -19.48 29.72
CA ALA A 307 -28.77 -20.46 28.86
C ALA A 307 -28.56 -19.95 27.43
N LEU A 308 -29.60 -19.39 26.80
CA LEU A 308 -29.54 -18.88 25.44
C LEU A 308 -28.64 -17.65 25.32
N GLY A 309 -28.70 -16.73 26.31
CA GLY A 309 -27.83 -15.55 26.35
C GLY A 309 -26.36 -15.90 26.59
N VAL A 310 -26.08 -16.91 27.42
CA VAL A 310 -24.73 -17.43 27.66
C VAL A 310 -24.20 -18.17 26.43
N LEU A 311 -25.05 -18.97 25.76
CA LEU A 311 -24.70 -19.66 24.52
C LEU A 311 -24.45 -18.67 23.37
N LEU A 312 -25.30 -17.66 23.20
CA LEU A 312 -25.12 -16.59 22.20
C LEU A 312 -23.89 -15.73 22.51
N LEU A 313 -23.62 -15.43 23.78
CA LEU A 313 -22.38 -14.77 24.18
C LEU A 313 -21.17 -15.67 23.85
N GLY A 314 -21.24 -16.96 24.15
CA GLY A 314 -20.20 -17.94 23.82
C GLY A 314 -19.93 -18.00 22.32
N VAL A 315 -20.97 -18.14 21.50
CA VAL A 315 -20.86 -18.12 20.03
C VAL A 315 -20.30 -16.79 19.53
N THR A 316 -20.73 -15.67 20.10
CA THR A 316 -20.22 -14.34 19.74
C THR A 316 -18.74 -14.19 20.10
N VAL A 317 -18.34 -14.62 21.31
CA VAL A 317 -16.95 -14.57 21.76
C VAL A 317 -16.07 -15.46 20.90
N VAL A 318 -16.50 -16.69 20.60
CA VAL A 318 -15.79 -17.60 19.69
C VAL A 318 -15.72 -17.01 18.29
N GLY A 319 -16.81 -16.44 17.77
CA GLY A 319 -16.84 -15.78 16.46
C GLY A 319 -15.92 -14.57 16.37
N VAL A 320 -15.88 -13.73 17.40
CA VAL A 320 -14.97 -12.58 17.50
C VAL A 320 -13.53 -13.05 17.65
N ALA A 321 -13.26 -14.07 18.47
CA ALA A 321 -11.93 -14.64 18.63
C ALA A 321 -11.43 -15.28 17.32
N TYR A 322 -12.31 -16.02 16.63
CA TYR A 322 -12.02 -16.58 15.31
C TYR A 322 -11.76 -15.47 14.29
N GLY A 323 -12.61 -14.44 14.23
CA GLY A 323 -12.42 -13.28 13.36
C GLY A 323 -11.12 -12.54 13.67
N ALA A 324 -10.80 -12.35 14.95
CA ALA A 324 -9.55 -11.74 15.40
C ALA A 324 -8.34 -12.56 14.96
N TRP A 325 -8.35 -13.87 15.24
CA TRP A 325 -7.30 -14.80 14.82
C TRP A 325 -7.15 -14.88 13.30
N ARG A 326 -8.25 -14.82 12.55
CA ARG A 326 -8.26 -14.92 11.09
C ARG A 326 -7.80 -13.64 10.40
N PHE A 327 -8.24 -12.47 10.85
CA PHE A 327 -8.14 -11.21 10.10
C PHE A 327 -7.18 -10.17 10.70
N LEU A 328 -6.85 -10.23 11.98
CA LEU A 328 -5.88 -9.30 12.60
C LEU A 328 -4.41 -9.61 12.28
N PRO A 329 -3.97 -10.86 12.01
CA PRO A 329 -2.60 -11.11 11.62
C PRO A 329 -2.15 -10.23 10.46
N ASN A 330 -1.04 -9.53 10.69
CA ASN A 330 -0.31 -8.73 9.70
C ASN A 330 1.19 -8.95 9.90
N TYR A 331 1.73 -10.00 9.28
CA TYR A 331 3.16 -10.30 9.36
C TYR A 331 3.66 -10.89 8.04
N PRO A 332 4.92 -10.59 7.68
CA PRO A 332 5.55 -11.19 6.51
C PRO A 332 5.64 -12.70 6.70
N VAL A 333 5.31 -13.47 5.67
CA VAL A 333 5.58 -14.91 5.65
C VAL A 333 7.01 -15.07 5.17
N THR A 334 7.91 -15.28 6.12
CA THR A 334 9.30 -15.61 5.80
C THR A 334 9.30 -16.99 5.16
N ASN A 335 9.67 -17.06 3.88
CA ASN A 335 10.18 -18.28 3.28
C ASN A 335 11.57 -18.54 3.89
N ASN A 336 11.63 -18.78 5.20
CA ASN A 336 12.80 -19.43 5.76
C ASN A 336 12.91 -20.75 5.00
N PRO A 337 14.10 -21.11 4.50
CA PRO A 337 14.25 -22.35 3.78
C PRO A 337 13.68 -23.47 4.68
N PRO A 338 12.65 -24.19 4.21
CA PRO A 338 12.01 -25.20 5.03
C PRO A 338 13.05 -26.27 5.34
N ASP A 339 13.16 -26.63 6.62
CA ASP A 339 13.72 -27.86 7.17
C ASP A 339 14.25 -28.84 6.09
N GLN A 340 15.42 -28.56 5.52
CA GLN A 340 16.22 -29.60 4.87
C GLN A 340 16.95 -30.29 6.02
N PRO A 341 16.51 -31.48 6.46
CA PRO A 341 17.11 -32.12 7.63
C PRO A 341 18.58 -32.39 7.30
N GLY A 342 19.50 -31.65 7.95
CA GLY A 342 20.94 -31.78 7.77
C GLY A 342 21.67 -30.65 7.04
N HIS A 343 21.00 -29.60 6.55
CA HIS A 343 21.68 -28.41 5.98
C HIS A 343 21.68 -27.23 6.97
N VAL A 344 22.86 -26.75 7.35
CA VAL A 344 23.02 -25.55 8.18
C VAL A 344 23.22 -24.37 7.24
N PHE A 345 22.22 -23.48 7.18
CA PHE A 345 22.27 -22.31 6.28
C PHE A 345 23.37 -21.33 6.71
N THR A 346 24.14 -20.85 5.74
CA THR A 346 25.07 -19.74 5.94
C THR A 346 24.30 -18.42 6.02
N GLN A 347 24.92 -17.39 6.60
CA GLN A 347 24.33 -16.05 6.65
C GLN A 347 24.04 -15.51 5.23
N GLU A 348 24.92 -15.79 4.28
CA GLU A 348 24.76 -15.42 2.87
C GLU A 348 23.53 -16.09 2.23
N GLU A 349 23.28 -17.37 2.53
CA GLU A 349 22.08 -18.06 2.05
C GLU A 349 20.80 -17.45 2.64
N ILE A 350 20.82 -17.08 3.93
CA ILE A 350 19.69 -16.39 4.59
C ILE A 350 19.43 -15.04 3.95
N ASP A 351 20.48 -14.25 3.72
CA ASP A 351 20.41 -12.91 3.16
C ASP A 351 19.94 -12.95 1.69
N GLY A 352 20.40 -13.94 0.92
CA GLY A 352 19.90 -14.21 -0.42
C GLY A 352 18.41 -14.58 -0.45
N GLN A 353 17.90 -15.37 0.51
CA GLN A 353 16.45 -15.65 0.60
C GLN A 353 15.66 -14.40 0.98
N LEU A 354 16.19 -13.56 1.87
CA LEU A 354 15.55 -12.30 2.25
C LEU A 354 15.46 -11.35 1.05
N PHE A 355 16.49 -11.24 0.23
CA PHE A 355 16.43 -10.44 -0.98
C PHE A 355 15.40 -11.00 -1.98
N LYS A 356 15.41 -12.33 -2.21
CA LYS A 356 14.52 -13.00 -3.18
C LYS A 356 13.03 -12.95 -2.79
N TYR A 357 12.71 -13.08 -1.50
CA TYR A 357 11.33 -13.33 -1.03
C TYR A 357 10.89 -12.46 0.17
N GLY A 358 11.75 -11.54 0.64
CA GLY A 358 11.47 -10.68 1.78
C GLY A 358 10.43 -9.61 1.47
N SER A 359 9.55 -9.38 2.44
CA SER A 359 8.46 -8.40 2.33
C SER A 359 8.98 -6.97 2.44
N THR A 360 8.59 -6.10 1.50
CA THR A 360 8.74 -4.64 1.58
C THR A 360 7.48 -3.96 2.14
N GLY A 361 6.38 -4.70 2.33
CA GLY A 361 5.09 -4.21 2.82
C GLY A 361 4.03 -3.98 1.73
N GLY A 362 4.42 -4.00 0.45
CA GLY A 362 3.50 -3.79 -0.69
C GLY A 362 2.34 -4.79 -0.75
N GLU A 363 2.52 -5.99 -0.19
CA GLU A 363 1.50 -7.05 -0.16
C GLU A 363 0.26 -6.64 0.63
N ALA A 364 0.41 -5.79 1.65
CA ALA A 364 -0.69 -5.34 2.49
C ALA A 364 -1.66 -4.40 1.75
N ASN A 365 -1.23 -3.75 0.67
CA ASN A 365 -2.07 -2.84 -0.11
C ASN A 365 -2.37 -3.36 -1.50
N LEU A 366 -1.34 -3.61 -2.31
CA LEU A 366 -1.48 -4.04 -3.70
C LEU A 366 -1.41 -5.57 -3.86
N GLY A 367 -1.12 -6.32 -2.79
CA GLY A 367 -0.94 -7.76 -2.87
C GLY A 367 -2.20 -8.53 -3.29
N ILE A 368 -2.01 -9.54 -4.12
CA ILE A 368 -3.05 -10.45 -4.59
C ILE A 368 -3.03 -11.70 -3.69
N PRO A 369 -4.17 -12.24 -3.24
CA PRO A 369 -4.18 -13.52 -2.54
C PRO A 369 -3.46 -14.60 -3.36
N LEU A 370 -2.55 -15.36 -2.73
CA LEU A 370 -1.67 -16.34 -3.37
C LEU A 370 -2.44 -17.29 -4.31
N LEU A 371 -3.61 -17.77 -3.89
CA LEU A 371 -4.35 -18.73 -4.71
C LEU A 371 -4.96 -18.07 -5.95
N ILE A 372 -5.37 -16.80 -5.87
CA ILE A 372 -5.79 -16.01 -7.03
C ILE A 372 -4.59 -15.77 -7.95
N TRP A 373 -3.44 -15.38 -7.39
CA TRP A 373 -2.20 -15.22 -8.15
C TRP A 373 -1.88 -16.48 -8.96
N GLN A 374 -1.90 -17.65 -8.33
CA GLN A 374 -1.65 -18.93 -9.01
C GLN A 374 -2.73 -19.27 -10.06
N ALA A 375 -3.97 -18.86 -9.88
CA ALA A 375 -5.05 -19.17 -10.82
C ALA A 375 -5.06 -18.26 -12.05
N ILE A 376 -4.57 -17.03 -11.94
CA ILE A 376 -4.66 -16.00 -12.98
C ILE A 376 -4.09 -16.46 -14.35
N PRO A 377 -2.86 -17.02 -14.46
CA PRO A 377 -2.33 -17.47 -15.75
C PRO A 377 -3.16 -18.55 -16.42
N LEU A 378 -3.88 -19.35 -15.63
CA LEU A 378 -4.70 -20.45 -16.12
C LEU A 378 -6.08 -19.98 -16.56
N VAL A 379 -6.73 -19.14 -15.76
CA VAL A 379 -8.05 -18.57 -16.09
C VAL A 379 -7.95 -17.59 -17.25
N CYS A 380 -6.88 -16.81 -17.30
CA CYS A 380 -6.67 -15.77 -18.29
C CYS A 380 -5.64 -16.16 -19.37
N ALA A 381 -5.39 -17.45 -19.60
CA ALA A 381 -4.35 -17.93 -20.53
C ALA A 381 -4.43 -17.28 -21.93
N LYS A 382 -5.65 -17.02 -22.44
CA LYS A 382 -5.89 -16.39 -23.74
C LYS A 382 -5.41 -14.92 -23.84
N THR A 383 -5.10 -14.29 -22.71
CA THR A 383 -4.62 -12.90 -22.64
C THR A 383 -3.10 -12.80 -22.67
N LEU A 384 -2.38 -13.91 -22.50
CA LEU A 384 -0.93 -14.00 -22.72
C LEU A 384 -0.66 -14.00 -24.24
N LYS A 385 -0.50 -12.81 -24.83
CA LYS A 385 -0.39 -12.64 -26.29
C LYS A 385 1.02 -12.43 -26.80
N SER A 386 1.92 -11.94 -25.96
CA SER A 386 3.34 -11.69 -26.28
C SER A 386 4.19 -12.54 -25.35
N VAL A 387 4.97 -13.47 -25.91
CA VAL A 387 5.99 -14.19 -25.16
C VAL A 387 7.31 -13.95 -25.85
N VAL A 388 8.27 -13.46 -25.07
CA VAL A 388 9.62 -13.20 -25.54
C VAL A 388 10.46 -14.45 -25.34
N GLY A 389 10.92 -15.03 -26.44
CA GLY A 389 11.72 -16.26 -26.45
C GLY A 389 10.94 -17.52 -26.01
N ASN A 390 11.67 -18.60 -25.72
CA ASN A 390 11.16 -19.96 -25.56
C ASN A 390 10.58 -20.28 -24.17
N ARG A 391 9.95 -19.30 -23.51
CA ARG A 391 9.52 -19.42 -22.11
C ARG A 391 8.11 -19.99 -21.92
N MET A 392 7.37 -20.12 -23.01
CA MET A 392 6.02 -20.69 -23.05
C MET A 392 5.89 -21.53 -24.32
N ALA A 393 5.43 -22.77 -24.19
CA ALA A 393 5.23 -23.61 -25.36
C ALA A 393 4.06 -23.09 -26.22
N ALA A 394 4.16 -23.25 -27.54
CA ALA A 394 3.12 -22.81 -28.48
C ALA A 394 1.73 -23.44 -28.22
N ASP A 395 1.69 -24.61 -27.60
CA ASP A 395 0.46 -25.32 -27.23
C ASP A 395 -0.06 -24.96 -25.82
N TYR A 396 0.56 -24.01 -25.10
CA TYR A 396 0.23 -23.66 -23.71
C TYR A 396 -1.27 -23.43 -23.50
N VAL A 397 -1.87 -22.55 -24.30
CA VAL A 397 -3.30 -22.23 -24.19
C VAL A 397 -4.16 -23.48 -24.40
N ALA A 398 -3.79 -24.35 -25.35
CA ALA A 398 -4.47 -25.62 -25.57
C ALA A 398 -4.30 -26.60 -24.41
N ARG A 399 -3.10 -26.71 -23.82
CA ARG A 399 -2.84 -27.52 -22.62
C ARG A 399 -3.62 -27.00 -21.41
N VAL A 400 -3.76 -25.68 -21.27
CA VAL A 400 -4.56 -25.07 -20.19
C VAL A 400 -6.05 -25.39 -20.37
N HIS A 401 -6.59 -25.23 -21.58
CA HIS A 401 -8.02 -25.48 -21.86
C HIS A 401 -8.40 -26.97 -21.86
N ASN A 402 -7.56 -27.84 -22.42
CA ASN A 402 -7.84 -29.27 -22.58
C ASN A 402 -7.34 -30.12 -21.40
N TYR A 403 -7.02 -29.49 -20.26
CA TYR A 403 -6.49 -30.19 -19.11
C TYR A 403 -7.56 -31.05 -18.44
N SER A 404 -7.49 -32.36 -18.68
CA SER A 404 -8.40 -33.37 -18.16
C SER A 404 -7.96 -34.10 -16.88
N PRO A 405 -6.67 -34.23 -16.51
CA PRO A 405 -6.32 -34.87 -15.24
C PRO A 405 -6.94 -34.12 -14.07
N ARG A 406 -7.51 -34.83 -13.10
CA ARG A 406 -7.74 -34.31 -11.75
C ARG A 406 -7.28 -35.40 -10.80
N PRO A 407 -6.25 -35.19 -9.98
CA PRO A 407 -5.82 -36.21 -9.03
C PRO A 407 -7.00 -36.59 -8.12
N GLU A 408 -7.15 -37.89 -7.83
CA GLU A 408 -8.23 -38.39 -6.98
C GLU A 408 -8.16 -37.81 -5.55
N ARG A 409 -6.95 -37.41 -5.09
CA ARG A 409 -6.71 -36.76 -3.81
C ARG A 409 -5.54 -35.77 -3.90
N GLY A 410 -5.69 -34.63 -3.22
CA GLY A 410 -4.62 -33.65 -3.01
C GLY A 410 -4.49 -32.59 -4.12
N PRO A 411 -3.51 -31.66 -3.96
CA PRO A 411 -3.29 -30.56 -4.89
C PRO A 411 -2.77 -31.04 -6.25
N ASP A 412 -3.22 -30.39 -7.31
CA ASP A 412 -2.82 -30.69 -8.69
C ASP A 412 -1.51 -29.99 -9.07
N ARG A 413 -0.39 -30.68 -8.83
CA ARG A 413 0.96 -30.14 -9.07
C ARG A 413 1.24 -29.88 -10.55
N ALA A 414 0.71 -30.71 -11.46
CA ALA A 414 0.88 -30.49 -12.89
C ALA A 414 0.09 -29.26 -13.34
N ARG A 415 -1.03 -28.96 -12.68
CA ARG A 415 -1.75 -27.71 -12.90
C ARG A 415 -0.99 -26.49 -12.36
N LEU A 416 -0.32 -26.60 -11.22
CA LEU A 416 0.58 -25.56 -10.71
C LEU A 416 1.76 -25.30 -11.65
N ALA A 417 2.35 -26.36 -12.24
CA ALA A 417 3.42 -26.21 -13.23
C ALA A 417 2.99 -25.40 -14.46
N LEU A 418 1.75 -25.59 -14.95
CA LEU A 418 1.18 -24.75 -16.02
C LEU A 418 0.97 -23.29 -15.58
N SER A 419 0.62 -23.04 -14.32
CA SER A 419 0.55 -21.66 -13.79
C SER A 419 1.94 -21.01 -13.81
N VAL A 420 2.95 -21.74 -13.34
CA VAL A 420 4.36 -21.32 -13.35
C VAL A 420 4.84 -21.02 -14.77
N GLU A 421 4.53 -21.87 -15.74
CA GLU A 421 4.85 -21.63 -17.15
C GLU A 421 4.25 -20.32 -17.68
N GLY A 422 2.99 -20.04 -17.35
CA GLY A 422 2.33 -18.79 -17.73
C GLY A 422 2.99 -17.55 -17.14
N PHE A 423 3.49 -17.61 -15.90
CA PHE A 423 4.27 -16.51 -15.32
C PHE A 423 5.69 -16.41 -15.90
N ARG A 424 6.33 -17.53 -16.21
CA ARG A 424 7.65 -17.54 -16.88
C ARG A 424 7.60 -16.92 -18.27
N ALA A 425 6.47 -17.02 -18.96
CA ALA A 425 6.22 -16.32 -20.22
C ALA A 425 6.47 -14.80 -20.13
N LEU A 426 6.24 -14.21 -18.95
CA LEU A 426 6.42 -12.79 -18.64
C LEU A 426 7.82 -12.46 -18.08
N GLY A 427 8.72 -13.45 -18.07
CA GLY A 427 10.10 -13.29 -17.60
C GLY A 427 10.31 -13.45 -16.09
N LEU A 428 9.28 -13.89 -15.34
CA LEU A 428 9.42 -14.21 -13.92
C LEU A 428 10.23 -15.50 -13.73
N ILE A 429 11.16 -15.51 -12.77
CA ILE A 429 12.05 -16.63 -12.52
C ILE A 429 11.54 -17.45 -11.33
N PHE A 430 11.43 -18.76 -11.50
CA PHE A 430 11.07 -19.67 -10.41
C PHE A 430 12.28 -20.51 -10.03
N GLU A 431 12.41 -20.79 -8.72
CA GLU A 431 13.31 -21.80 -8.21
C GLU A 431 12.54 -23.10 -7.95
N THR A 432 13.26 -24.22 -7.92
CA THR A 432 12.78 -25.48 -7.34
C THR A 432 12.75 -25.39 -5.82
N ASP A 433 12.09 -26.36 -5.19
CA ASP A 433 12.18 -26.63 -3.74
C ASP A 433 13.62 -26.81 -3.23
N LYS A 434 14.55 -27.19 -4.13
CA LYS A 434 16.00 -27.32 -3.86
C LYS A 434 16.80 -26.04 -4.09
N GLY A 435 16.18 -24.94 -4.51
CA GLY A 435 16.85 -23.65 -4.72
C GLY A 435 17.63 -23.51 -6.05
N THR A 436 17.41 -24.40 -7.01
CA THR A 436 17.94 -24.25 -8.39
C THR A 436 16.90 -23.60 -9.29
N VAL A 437 17.30 -22.96 -10.40
CA VAL A 437 16.31 -22.43 -11.37
C VAL A 437 15.43 -23.57 -11.91
N TYR A 438 14.12 -23.32 -11.96
CA TYR A 438 13.11 -24.23 -12.50
C TYR A 438 12.79 -23.87 -13.95
N GLU A 439 12.96 -24.82 -14.86
CA GLU A 439 12.59 -24.66 -16.27
C GLU A 439 11.52 -25.62 -16.76
N SER A 440 11.40 -26.77 -16.11
CA SER A 440 10.37 -27.75 -16.39
C SER A 440 10.22 -28.70 -15.21
N ASP A 441 9.18 -29.53 -15.24
CA ASP A 441 8.97 -30.59 -14.23
C ASP A 441 10.13 -31.59 -14.13
N LYS A 442 11.05 -31.62 -15.11
CA LYS A 442 12.27 -32.44 -15.05
C LYS A 442 13.26 -31.93 -13.99
N ASP A 443 13.18 -30.66 -13.60
CA ASP A 443 14.09 -30.05 -12.62
C ASP A 443 13.65 -30.30 -11.17
N GLY A 444 12.37 -30.62 -10.94
CA GLY A 444 11.79 -30.82 -9.61
C GLY A 444 10.47 -30.10 -9.44
N THR A 445 10.09 -29.82 -8.18
CA THR A 445 8.86 -29.10 -7.87
C THR A 445 9.16 -27.60 -7.82
N PRO A 446 8.45 -26.74 -8.57
CA PRO A 446 8.64 -25.30 -8.48
C PRO A 446 8.16 -24.76 -7.12
N LYS A 447 8.80 -23.70 -6.63
CA LYS A 447 8.27 -22.92 -5.51
C LYS A 447 6.95 -22.25 -5.89
N ASN A 448 6.16 -21.92 -4.88
CA ASN A 448 4.81 -21.36 -5.06
C ASN A 448 4.79 -19.90 -5.53
N ILE A 449 5.92 -19.19 -5.42
CA ILE A 449 6.11 -17.80 -5.83
C ILE A 449 7.47 -17.66 -6.54
N PRO A 450 7.59 -16.75 -7.53
CA PRO A 450 8.85 -16.52 -8.22
C PRO A 450 9.84 -15.72 -7.35
N VAL A 451 11.11 -15.76 -7.73
CA VAL A 451 12.13 -14.82 -7.25
C VAL A 451 11.65 -13.40 -7.52
N GLY A 452 11.73 -12.54 -6.52
CA GLY A 452 11.20 -11.18 -6.64
C GLY A 452 9.78 -11.02 -6.14
N VAL A 453 9.14 -12.04 -5.58
CA VAL A 453 7.79 -11.97 -5.02
C VAL A 453 7.83 -12.37 -3.55
N SER A 454 7.31 -11.50 -2.70
CA SER A 454 7.21 -11.71 -1.27
C SER A 454 5.78 -12.02 -0.85
N MET A 455 5.62 -12.50 0.38
CA MET A 455 4.33 -12.95 0.89
C MET A 455 4.07 -12.41 2.30
N ARG A 456 2.81 -12.09 2.59
CA ARG A 456 2.37 -11.57 3.89
C ARG A 456 1.02 -12.15 4.26
N ARG A 457 0.88 -12.56 5.53
CA ARG A 457 -0.43 -12.86 6.11
C ARG A 457 -1.11 -11.55 6.42
N ASN A 458 -2.19 -11.21 5.73
CA ASN A 458 -2.93 -9.96 5.92
C ASN A 458 -4.41 -10.12 5.53
N LEU A 459 -5.32 -9.57 6.34
CA LEU A 459 -6.78 -9.59 6.11
C LEU A 459 -7.35 -10.98 5.81
N GLY A 460 -6.78 -12.01 6.45
CA GLY A 460 -7.19 -13.38 6.21
C GLY A 460 -6.69 -13.98 4.89
N PHE A 461 -5.67 -13.43 4.25
CA PHE A 461 -5.06 -14.08 3.09
C PHE A 461 -3.56 -14.15 3.26
N ASP A 462 -2.96 -15.16 2.64
CA ASP A 462 -1.57 -15.04 2.22
C ASP A 462 -1.60 -14.21 0.94
N ARG A 463 -1.12 -12.98 1.01
CA ARG A 463 -1.08 -12.04 -0.12
C ARG A 463 0.34 -11.96 -0.62
N VAL A 464 0.49 -11.93 -1.94
CA VAL A 464 1.78 -11.85 -2.62
C VAL A 464 1.88 -10.57 -3.42
N PHE A 465 3.08 -10.01 -3.48
CA PHE A 465 3.39 -8.86 -4.33
C PHE A 465 4.88 -8.85 -4.68
N VAL A 466 5.24 -8.07 -5.69
CA VAL A 466 6.63 -7.94 -6.12
C VAL A 466 7.49 -7.20 -5.10
N ASN A 467 8.78 -7.53 -5.02
CA ASN A 467 9.82 -6.88 -4.23
C ASN A 467 11.02 -6.51 -5.14
N CYS A 468 12.12 -6.04 -4.55
CA CYS A 468 13.30 -5.56 -5.28
C CYS A 468 13.91 -6.59 -6.24
N ALA A 469 13.93 -7.88 -5.88
CA ALA A 469 14.61 -8.90 -6.66
C ALA A 469 13.93 -9.18 -8.02
N VAL A 470 12.67 -8.76 -8.22
CA VAL A 470 12.01 -8.92 -9.52
C VAL A 470 12.72 -8.12 -10.62
N CYS A 471 13.17 -6.91 -10.29
CA CYS A 471 13.84 -5.98 -11.21
C CYS A 471 15.37 -6.15 -11.20
N HIS A 472 15.91 -6.75 -10.14
CA HIS A 472 17.34 -6.84 -9.88
C HIS A 472 17.81 -8.30 -9.75
N SER A 473 17.27 -9.20 -10.58
CA SER A 473 17.76 -10.57 -10.72
C SER A 473 17.46 -11.09 -12.12
N SER A 474 18.39 -11.85 -12.69
CA SER A 474 18.20 -12.51 -13.97
C SER A 474 18.91 -13.86 -14.01
N THR A 475 18.74 -14.59 -15.12
CA THR A 475 19.55 -15.77 -15.41
C THR A 475 20.57 -15.51 -16.50
N VAL A 476 21.62 -16.33 -16.50
CA VAL A 476 22.71 -16.31 -17.48
C VAL A 476 23.07 -17.74 -17.87
N ARG A 477 23.32 -17.96 -19.16
CA ARG A 477 23.84 -19.20 -19.74
C ARG A 477 25.11 -18.92 -20.53
N THR A 478 26.12 -19.76 -20.36
CA THR A 478 27.35 -19.70 -21.18
C THR A 478 27.22 -20.52 -22.46
N THR A 479 26.30 -21.50 -22.49
CA THR A 479 25.97 -22.28 -23.68
C THR A 479 24.46 -22.54 -23.73
N ALA A 480 23.90 -22.77 -24.93
CA ALA A 480 22.48 -23.08 -25.09
C ALA A 480 22.04 -24.35 -24.32
N ALA A 481 22.97 -25.28 -24.03
CA ALA A 481 22.68 -26.52 -23.32
C ALA A 481 22.90 -26.43 -21.79
N SER A 482 23.58 -25.39 -21.30
CA SER A 482 23.83 -25.23 -19.86
C SER A 482 22.56 -24.85 -19.09
N LYS A 483 22.47 -25.31 -17.84
CA LYS A 483 21.42 -24.82 -16.94
C LYS A 483 21.61 -23.32 -16.69
N PRO A 484 20.51 -22.55 -16.63
CA PRO A 484 20.56 -21.13 -16.31
C PRO A 484 21.06 -20.92 -14.88
N VAL A 485 21.90 -19.91 -14.72
CA VAL A 485 22.47 -19.51 -13.43
C VAL A 485 21.76 -18.25 -12.96
N LEU A 486 21.06 -18.32 -11.83
CA LEU A 486 20.44 -17.14 -11.20
C LEU A 486 21.54 -16.24 -10.63
N VAL A 487 21.50 -14.96 -10.98
CA VAL A 487 22.38 -13.95 -10.41
C VAL A 487 21.53 -12.87 -9.75
N LEU A 488 21.78 -12.63 -8.47
CA LEU A 488 21.10 -11.60 -7.68
C LEU A 488 21.86 -10.26 -7.80
N GLY A 489 21.11 -9.16 -7.84
CA GLY A 489 21.65 -7.80 -7.94
C GLY A 489 21.98 -7.32 -9.36
N MET A 490 21.88 -8.20 -10.37
CA MET A 490 22.04 -7.82 -11.78
C MET A 490 20.74 -7.25 -12.38
N PRO A 491 20.80 -6.48 -13.49
CA PRO A 491 19.61 -6.08 -14.25
C PRO A 491 18.75 -7.27 -14.66
N ALA A 492 17.42 -7.20 -14.46
CA ALA A 492 16.48 -8.25 -14.84
C ALA A 492 16.19 -8.30 -16.35
N ASN A 493 17.19 -8.59 -17.20
CA ASN A 493 17.09 -8.55 -18.67
C ASN A 493 16.00 -9.47 -19.28
N LEU A 494 15.46 -10.42 -18.50
CA LEU A 494 14.37 -11.29 -18.95
C LEU A 494 12.97 -10.78 -18.60
N LEU A 495 12.83 -9.99 -17.52
CA LEU A 495 11.53 -9.53 -17.03
C LEU A 495 10.89 -8.58 -18.05
N ASP A 496 9.72 -8.95 -18.56
CA ASP A 496 8.89 -8.10 -19.40
C ASP A 496 7.80 -7.45 -18.54
N LEU A 497 8.21 -6.40 -17.79
CA LEU A 497 7.34 -5.76 -16.80
C LEU A 497 6.11 -5.12 -17.45
N ARG A 498 6.27 -4.53 -18.64
CA ARG A 498 5.16 -3.91 -19.38
C ARG A 498 4.09 -4.94 -19.71
N ASN A 499 4.50 -6.06 -20.28
CA ASN A 499 3.60 -7.14 -20.64
C ASN A 499 2.99 -7.83 -19.40
N PHE A 500 3.75 -7.92 -18.30
CA PHE A 500 3.21 -8.39 -17.02
C PHE A 500 2.07 -7.50 -16.50
N GLU A 501 2.25 -6.17 -16.55
CA GLU A 501 1.21 -5.19 -16.21
C GLU A 501 0.00 -5.29 -17.15
N ASP A 502 0.23 -5.32 -18.46
CA ASP A 502 -0.82 -5.42 -19.48
C ASP A 502 -1.62 -6.73 -19.38
N PHE A 503 -0.96 -7.84 -19.02
CA PHE A 503 -1.59 -9.12 -18.74
C PHE A 503 -2.54 -9.01 -17.52
N LEU A 504 -2.09 -8.42 -16.42
CA LEU A 504 -2.93 -8.22 -15.23
C LEU A 504 -4.13 -7.29 -15.51
N PHE A 505 -3.91 -6.18 -16.24
CA PHE A 505 -4.99 -5.27 -16.63
C PHE A 505 -6.00 -5.94 -17.57
N SER A 506 -5.52 -6.68 -18.57
CA SER A 506 -6.37 -7.38 -19.54
C SER A 506 -7.16 -8.53 -18.90
N CYS A 507 -6.52 -9.29 -18.01
CA CYS A 507 -7.16 -10.38 -17.29
C CYS A 507 -8.30 -9.85 -16.40
N THR A 508 -8.01 -8.89 -15.52
CA THR A 508 -8.99 -8.36 -14.54
C THR A 508 -10.13 -7.57 -15.17
N SER A 509 -9.91 -6.94 -16.32
CA SER A 509 -10.98 -6.30 -17.10
C SER A 509 -11.85 -7.32 -17.86
N GLY A 510 -11.27 -8.48 -18.22
CA GLY A 510 -11.93 -9.53 -18.98
C GLY A 510 -13.05 -10.28 -18.25
N ALA A 511 -13.94 -10.92 -19.01
CA ALA A 511 -15.04 -11.71 -18.47
C ALA A 511 -14.57 -12.97 -17.71
N ASP A 512 -13.38 -13.48 -18.03
CA ASP A 512 -12.84 -14.70 -17.42
C ASP A 512 -12.44 -14.48 -15.96
N PHE A 513 -12.05 -13.26 -15.58
CA PHE A 513 -11.74 -12.90 -14.19
C PHE A 513 -13.03 -12.70 -13.38
N ASP A 514 -13.65 -13.83 -13.07
CA ASP A 514 -14.88 -13.94 -12.31
C ASP A 514 -14.75 -15.07 -11.28
N LYS A 515 -15.53 -14.98 -10.19
CA LYS A 515 -15.57 -15.99 -9.14
C LYS A 515 -15.96 -17.38 -9.67
N ASP A 516 -16.79 -17.45 -10.70
CA ASP A 516 -17.29 -18.70 -11.27
C ASP A 516 -16.21 -19.45 -12.06
N ASN A 517 -15.12 -18.77 -12.44
CA ASN A 517 -13.94 -19.38 -13.08
C ASN A 517 -12.76 -19.53 -12.11
N LEU A 518 -12.51 -18.52 -11.28
CA LEU A 518 -11.35 -18.49 -10.37
C LEU A 518 -11.49 -19.45 -9.21
N ILE A 519 -12.65 -19.54 -8.56
CA ILE A 519 -12.83 -20.39 -7.37
C ILE A 519 -12.69 -21.87 -7.72
N PRO A 520 -13.33 -22.41 -8.79
CA PRO A 520 -13.11 -23.78 -9.20
C PRO A 520 -11.65 -24.08 -9.54
N GLU A 521 -10.95 -23.13 -10.15
CA GLU A 521 -9.53 -23.30 -10.48
C GLU A 521 -8.63 -23.33 -9.24
N ILE A 522 -8.90 -22.44 -8.28
CA ILE A 522 -8.25 -22.43 -6.97
C ILE A 522 -8.45 -23.77 -6.26
N GLU A 523 -9.69 -24.27 -6.20
CA GLU A 523 -10.02 -25.53 -5.55
C GLU A 523 -9.43 -26.74 -6.27
N ARG A 524 -9.29 -26.67 -7.60
CA ARG A 524 -8.62 -27.72 -8.38
C ARG A 524 -7.14 -27.81 -8.02
N MET A 525 -6.44 -26.67 -7.95
CA MET A 525 -5.01 -26.66 -7.64
C MET A 525 -4.70 -26.96 -6.18
N ASN A 526 -5.53 -26.50 -5.24
CA ASN A 526 -5.19 -26.45 -3.81
C ASN A 526 -6.08 -27.32 -2.91
N GLY A 527 -7.13 -27.94 -3.46
CA GLY A 527 -8.15 -28.64 -2.68
C GLY A 527 -9.33 -27.73 -2.29
N PRO A 528 -10.40 -28.30 -1.70
CA PRO A 528 -11.64 -27.58 -1.44
C PRO A 528 -11.45 -26.44 -0.44
N LEU A 529 -12.06 -25.28 -0.72
CA LEU A 529 -12.06 -24.14 0.18
C LEU A 529 -13.04 -24.35 1.35
N SER A 530 -12.81 -23.64 2.45
CA SER A 530 -13.81 -23.57 3.53
C SER A 530 -15.07 -22.85 3.04
N LEU A 531 -16.22 -23.09 3.68
CA LEU A 531 -17.47 -22.40 3.32
C LEU A 531 -17.33 -20.86 3.38
N LEU A 532 -16.58 -20.35 4.35
CA LEU A 532 -16.33 -18.92 4.48
C LEU A 532 -15.47 -18.40 3.32
N ASP A 533 -14.41 -19.12 2.96
CA ASP A 533 -13.51 -18.75 1.87
C ASP A 533 -14.22 -18.81 0.51
N HIS A 534 -14.95 -19.90 0.25
CA HIS A 534 -15.68 -20.16 -0.99
C HIS A 534 -16.79 -19.14 -1.23
N TYR A 535 -17.66 -18.90 -0.24
CA TYR A 535 -18.87 -18.09 -0.46
C TYR A 535 -18.72 -16.61 -0.15
N ILE A 536 -17.68 -16.21 0.61
CA ILE A 536 -17.53 -14.82 1.07
C ILE A 536 -16.16 -14.27 0.72
N LEU A 537 -15.08 -14.86 1.24
CA LEU A 537 -13.77 -14.19 1.20
C LEU A 537 -13.20 -14.10 -0.22
N TYR A 538 -13.13 -15.20 -0.97
CA TYR A 538 -12.63 -15.17 -2.34
C TYR A 538 -13.53 -14.38 -3.30
N PRO A 539 -14.87 -14.52 -3.28
CA PRO A 539 -15.76 -13.66 -4.09
C PRO A 539 -15.54 -12.17 -3.83
N VAL A 540 -15.42 -11.75 -2.56
CA VAL A 540 -15.16 -10.35 -2.20
C VAL A 540 -13.76 -9.93 -2.64
N ALA A 541 -12.74 -10.78 -2.45
CA ALA A 541 -11.37 -10.48 -2.86
C ALA A 541 -11.28 -10.27 -4.39
N ILE A 542 -11.91 -11.15 -5.18
CA ILE A 542 -11.97 -11.05 -6.65
C ILE A 542 -12.64 -9.73 -7.06
N TRP A 543 -13.76 -9.38 -6.43
CA TRP A 543 -14.44 -8.11 -6.70
C TRP A 543 -13.56 -6.90 -6.37
N ILE A 544 -12.87 -6.89 -5.22
CA ILE A 544 -11.96 -5.80 -4.82
C ILE A 544 -10.79 -5.69 -5.80
N ILE A 545 -10.17 -6.80 -6.19
CA ILE A 545 -9.03 -6.79 -7.13
C ILE A 545 -9.47 -6.19 -8.46
N ARG A 546 -10.64 -6.61 -8.97
CA ARG A 546 -11.19 -6.07 -10.21
C ARG A 546 -11.37 -4.56 -10.16
N ASP A 547 -11.98 -4.04 -9.10
CA ASP A 547 -12.20 -2.60 -8.91
C ASP A 547 -10.87 -1.82 -8.78
N ARG A 548 -9.93 -2.34 -7.99
CA ARG A 548 -8.63 -1.70 -7.74
C ARG A 548 -7.74 -1.65 -8.98
N VAL A 549 -7.68 -2.74 -9.74
CA VAL A 549 -6.85 -2.82 -10.94
C VAL A 549 -7.41 -1.94 -12.05
N GLN A 550 -8.74 -1.86 -12.20
CA GLN A 550 -9.37 -0.92 -13.12
C GLN A 550 -9.11 0.54 -12.73
N TYR A 551 -9.15 0.84 -11.43
CA TYR A 551 -8.79 2.17 -10.93
C TYR A 551 -7.33 2.54 -11.26
N LEU A 552 -6.41 1.59 -11.09
CA LEU A 552 -4.99 1.79 -11.40
C LEU A 552 -4.76 2.00 -12.89
N SER A 553 -5.41 1.21 -13.75
CA SER A 553 -5.35 1.36 -15.21
C SER A 553 -5.74 2.78 -15.66
N ASN A 554 -6.78 3.38 -15.07
CA ASN A 554 -7.17 4.76 -15.35
C ASN A 554 -6.12 5.80 -14.93
N ARG A 555 -5.25 5.49 -13.96
CA ARG A 555 -4.18 6.38 -13.50
C ARG A 555 -2.90 6.26 -14.31
N LEU A 556 -2.64 5.10 -14.91
CA LEU A 556 -1.43 4.81 -15.68
C LEU A 556 -1.59 5.06 -17.19
N GLY A 557 -2.56 5.90 -17.59
CA GLY A 557 -2.84 6.16 -19.01
C GLY A 557 -1.69 6.78 -19.82
N PHE A 558 -0.65 7.30 -19.15
CA PHE A 558 0.62 7.71 -19.77
C PHE A 558 1.20 6.63 -20.70
N PHE A 559 1.04 5.37 -20.33
CA PHE A 559 1.62 4.23 -21.03
C PHE A 559 1.01 3.94 -22.39
N ALA A 560 -0.18 4.48 -22.69
CA ALA A 560 -0.89 4.20 -23.93
C ALA A 560 -0.19 4.76 -25.17
N LYS A 561 0.64 5.81 -25.03
CA LYS A 561 1.37 6.42 -26.14
C LYS A 561 2.84 6.00 -26.22
N GLN A 562 3.40 5.52 -25.11
CA GLN A 562 4.82 5.17 -25.06
C GLN A 562 5.13 3.98 -25.97
N PRO A 563 6.34 3.93 -26.57
CA PRO A 563 6.82 2.72 -27.21
C PRO A 563 6.80 1.54 -26.23
N ASP A 564 6.65 0.33 -26.76
CA ASP A 564 6.80 -0.87 -25.95
C ASP A 564 8.21 -0.92 -25.36
N TRP A 565 8.30 -1.17 -24.05
CA TRP A 565 9.57 -1.11 -23.32
C TRP A 565 10.45 -2.30 -23.66
N GLY A 566 9.84 -3.47 -23.88
CA GLY A 566 10.52 -4.75 -23.96
C GLY A 566 11.09 -5.21 -22.62
N PRO A 567 11.72 -6.41 -22.60
CA PRO A 567 12.24 -7.00 -21.39
C PRO A 567 13.48 -6.26 -20.86
N GLY A 568 13.67 -6.27 -19.54
CA GLY A 568 14.78 -5.62 -18.85
C GLY A 568 14.59 -4.13 -18.56
N ARG A 569 13.41 -3.59 -18.87
CA ARG A 569 13.15 -2.14 -18.83
C ARG A 569 11.90 -1.77 -18.04
N VAL A 570 11.90 -0.53 -17.56
CA VAL A 570 10.79 0.08 -16.82
C VAL A 570 10.71 1.58 -17.09
N ASP A 571 9.51 2.14 -17.12
CA ASP A 571 9.35 3.59 -16.94
C ASP A 571 9.44 3.95 -15.45
N THR A 572 10.52 4.63 -15.07
CA THR A 572 10.85 4.90 -13.66
C THR A 572 9.83 5.84 -13.00
N PHE A 573 9.40 6.91 -13.69
CA PHE A 573 8.66 7.98 -13.01
C PHE A 573 7.24 8.17 -13.49
N SER A 574 6.87 7.73 -14.68
CA SER A 574 5.47 7.76 -15.10
C SER A 574 4.62 6.87 -14.18
N ASN A 575 5.19 5.75 -13.69
CA ASN A 575 4.62 4.96 -12.60
C ASN A 575 4.39 5.78 -11.32
N ALA A 576 5.41 6.52 -10.87
CA ALA A 576 5.32 7.39 -9.69
C ALA A 576 4.27 8.52 -9.89
N LYS A 577 4.28 9.20 -11.04
CA LYS A 577 3.28 10.21 -11.43
C LYS A 577 1.86 9.66 -11.38
N GLY A 578 1.63 8.44 -11.88
CA GLY A 578 0.35 7.74 -11.78
C GLY A 578 -0.11 7.55 -10.33
N ILE A 579 0.79 7.14 -9.42
CA ILE A 579 0.48 6.99 -7.99
C ILE A 579 0.14 8.36 -7.36
N PHE A 580 0.88 9.42 -7.72
CA PHE A 580 0.62 10.80 -7.27
C PHE A 580 -0.65 11.43 -7.85
N ASN A 581 -1.43 10.70 -8.66
CA ASN A 581 -2.65 11.20 -9.30
C ASN A 581 -2.39 12.42 -10.20
N TRP A 582 -1.26 12.39 -10.93
CA TRP A 582 -0.94 13.41 -11.90
C TRP A 582 -2.05 13.50 -12.97
N PRO A 583 -2.61 14.69 -13.26
CA PRO A 583 -3.72 14.83 -14.18
C PRO A 583 -3.24 14.78 -15.64
N TRP A 584 -2.77 13.62 -16.08
CA TRP A 584 -2.17 13.44 -17.41
C TRP A 584 -3.09 13.83 -18.56
N GLN A 585 -4.41 13.68 -18.41
CA GLN A 585 -5.40 14.12 -19.41
C GLN A 585 -5.42 15.66 -19.59
N LYS A 586 -4.91 16.41 -18.62
CA LYS A 586 -4.85 17.88 -18.65
C LYS A 586 -3.48 18.40 -19.05
N LEU A 587 -2.52 17.53 -19.35
CA LEU A 587 -1.26 17.97 -19.91
C LEU A 587 -1.58 18.69 -21.24
N PRO A 588 -1.07 19.92 -21.46
CA PRO A 588 -1.49 20.80 -22.55
C PRO A 588 -1.47 20.15 -23.94
N ASP A 589 -0.63 19.13 -24.11
CA ASP A 589 -0.32 18.48 -25.37
C ASP A 589 -0.74 17.00 -25.43
N TRP A 590 -1.34 16.45 -24.37
CA TRP A 590 -1.83 15.05 -24.38
C TRP A 590 -2.84 14.78 -25.52
N HIS A 591 -3.60 15.79 -25.95
CA HIS A 591 -4.52 15.69 -27.07
C HIS A 591 -3.93 16.08 -28.43
N LYS A 592 -2.65 16.45 -28.51
CA LYS A 592 -1.96 16.84 -29.75
C LYS A 592 -1.06 15.70 -30.24
N GLY A 593 -1.21 15.35 -31.53
CA GLY A 593 -0.37 14.35 -32.19
C GLY A 593 -0.47 12.92 -31.64
N GLN A 594 0.23 11.99 -32.30
CA GLN A 594 0.37 10.60 -31.86
C GLN A 594 1.71 10.31 -31.17
N THR A 595 2.71 11.19 -31.33
CA THR A 595 4.06 11.02 -30.77
C THR A 595 4.09 11.48 -29.30
N PRO A 596 4.67 10.69 -28.37
CA PRO A 596 4.88 11.13 -26.99
C PRO A 596 5.81 12.34 -26.91
N GLU A 597 5.54 13.24 -25.96
CA GLU A 597 6.46 14.32 -25.64
C GLU A 597 7.65 13.84 -24.80
N LYS A 598 8.70 14.64 -24.73
CA LYS A 598 9.97 14.27 -24.09
C LYS A 598 9.85 13.99 -22.60
N ASP A 599 8.95 14.70 -21.92
CA ASP A 599 8.69 14.54 -20.49
C ASP A 599 7.67 13.42 -20.18
N GLU A 600 7.19 12.70 -21.19
CA GLU A 600 6.24 11.58 -21.07
C GLU A 600 6.90 10.20 -21.09
N ILE A 601 8.20 10.08 -21.41
CA ILE A 601 8.90 8.80 -21.49
C ILE A 601 10.04 8.74 -20.46
N GLY A 602 9.90 7.85 -19.47
CA GLY A 602 10.92 7.58 -18.46
C GLY A 602 11.58 6.21 -18.59
N THR A 603 11.50 5.57 -19.77
CA THR A 603 11.87 4.16 -19.96
C THR A 603 13.38 3.93 -19.95
N VAL A 604 13.85 3.16 -18.98
CA VAL A 604 15.26 2.81 -18.77
C VAL A 604 15.46 1.33 -18.58
N ASP A 605 16.71 0.90 -18.69
CA ASP A 605 17.15 -0.42 -18.24
C ASP A 605 17.21 -0.48 -16.70
N PHE A 606 16.94 -1.65 -16.14
CA PHE A 606 17.15 -1.87 -14.71
C PHE A 606 18.63 -1.72 -14.37
N PRO A 607 19.02 -0.96 -13.34
CA PRO A 607 20.43 -0.87 -12.94
C PRO A 607 20.85 -2.11 -12.14
N SER A 608 22.17 -2.38 -12.10
CA SER A 608 22.72 -3.27 -11.07
C SER A 608 22.69 -2.59 -9.71
N ILE A 609 22.59 -3.38 -8.65
CA ILE A 609 22.54 -2.89 -7.27
C ILE A 609 23.66 -3.48 -6.39
N TRP A 610 24.74 -3.92 -7.00
CA TRP A 610 25.94 -4.36 -6.28
C TRP A 610 26.69 -3.19 -5.63
N ASN A 611 27.46 -3.50 -4.58
CA ASN A 611 28.40 -2.59 -3.94
C ASN A 611 27.79 -1.28 -3.45
N GLN A 612 26.61 -1.31 -2.82
CA GLN A 612 25.91 -0.09 -2.44
C GLN A 612 26.66 0.75 -1.39
N GLU A 613 27.43 0.13 -0.51
CA GLU A 613 28.23 0.86 0.48
C GLU A 613 29.31 1.72 -0.18
N MET A 614 29.99 1.18 -1.20
CA MET A 614 30.98 1.93 -1.97
C MET A 614 30.35 3.07 -2.78
N ARG A 615 29.02 3.04 -2.98
CA ARG A 615 28.28 4.10 -3.68
C ARG A 615 27.86 5.25 -2.78
N LYS A 616 28.17 5.22 -1.48
CA LYS A 616 27.80 6.30 -0.55
C LYS A 616 28.67 7.54 -0.67
N THR A 617 29.91 7.41 -1.13
CA THR A 617 30.92 8.48 -1.01
C THR A 617 31.83 8.52 -2.24
N ARG A 618 32.03 9.72 -2.78
CA ARG A 618 33.00 10.06 -3.83
C ARG A 618 34.40 10.26 -3.27
N SER A 619 35.37 10.44 -4.17
CA SER A 619 36.77 10.69 -3.80
C SER A 619 37.02 12.00 -3.06
N ASP A 620 36.15 12.99 -3.21
CA ASP A 620 36.19 14.29 -2.50
C ASP A 620 35.53 14.24 -1.12
N GLY A 621 35.04 13.07 -0.70
CA GLY A 621 34.31 12.89 0.57
C GLY A 621 32.83 13.27 0.50
N CYS A 622 32.34 13.75 -0.65
CA CYS A 622 30.93 14.07 -0.84
C CYS A 622 30.11 12.85 -1.27
N PRO A 623 28.79 12.85 -1.09
CA PRO A 623 27.94 11.76 -1.57
C PRO A 623 27.97 11.62 -3.10
N MET A 624 27.79 10.39 -3.60
CA MET A 624 27.62 10.16 -5.04
C MET A 624 26.22 10.57 -5.49
N GLU A 625 26.12 11.06 -6.72
CA GLU A 625 24.87 11.25 -7.43
C GLU A 625 24.39 9.88 -7.97
N LEU A 626 23.26 9.41 -7.45
CA LEU A 626 22.67 8.08 -7.65
C LEU A 626 21.47 8.12 -8.60
N HIS A 627 20.94 6.94 -8.94
CA HIS A 627 20.09 6.72 -10.12
C HIS A 627 20.83 7.02 -11.44
N TRP A 628 20.15 6.80 -12.56
CA TRP A 628 20.72 7.08 -13.89
C TRP A 628 21.06 8.56 -14.04
N ASP A 629 20.15 9.45 -13.66
CA ASP A 629 20.22 10.90 -13.82
C ASP A 629 20.90 11.63 -12.64
N GLY A 630 21.37 10.92 -11.61
CA GLY A 630 22.01 11.57 -10.47
C GLY A 630 21.04 12.33 -9.56
N ASN A 631 19.74 12.06 -9.67
CA ASN A 631 18.69 12.87 -9.03
C ASN A 631 18.54 12.66 -7.52
N ASN A 632 19.35 11.82 -6.90
CA ASN A 632 19.36 11.54 -5.47
C ASN A 632 20.78 11.21 -5.02
N ASP A 633 21.19 11.57 -3.81
CA ASP A 633 22.54 11.30 -3.31
C ASP A 633 22.55 10.57 -1.94
N ALA A 634 21.47 9.89 -1.57
CA ALA A 634 21.40 9.00 -0.42
C ALA A 634 20.89 7.62 -0.81
N VAL A 635 21.75 6.60 -0.65
CA VAL A 635 21.43 5.20 -0.98
C VAL A 635 20.13 4.75 -0.31
N GLU A 636 19.95 5.07 0.96
CA GLU A 636 18.77 4.70 1.75
C GLU A 636 17.49 5.39 1.25
N GLU A 637 17.58 6.68 0.92
CA GLU A 637 16.42 7.43 0.40
C GLU A 637 16.02 6.93 -0.99
N ARG A 638 17.02 6.63 -1.83
CA ARG A 638 16.84 6.01 -3.13
C ARG A 638 16.17 4.64 -3.02
N ASP A 639 16.62 3.79 -2.10
CA ASP A 639 16.08 2.45 -1.91
C ASP A 639 14.64 2.48 -1.38
N LEU A 640 14.34 3.39 -0.45
CA LEU A 640 12.97 3.67 -0.03
C LEU A 640 12.07 4.14 -1.18
N SER A 641 12.62 4.94 -2.10
CA SER A 641 11.89 5.39 -3.28
C SER A 641 11.67 4.25 -4.30
N ALA A 642 12.61 3.33 -4.42
CA ALA A 642 12.43 2.13 -5.25
C ALA A 642 11.37 1.19 -4.62
N ALA A 643 11.40 1.01 -3.29
CA ALA A 643 10.40 0.25 -2.55
C ALA A 643 8.98 0.83 -2.74
N PHE A 644 8.85 2.16 -2.77
CA PHE A 644 7.60 2.84 -3.10
C PHE A 644 7.02 2.40 -4.45
N GLY A 645 7.88 2.25 -5.47
CA GLY A 645 7.50 1.72 -6.80
C GLY A 645 6.95 0.29 -6.75
N THR A 646 7.38 -0.51 -5.77
CA THR A 646 6.83 -1.86 -5.50
C THR A 646 5.62 -1.83 -4.54
N GLY A 647 4.91 -0.70 -4.43
CA GLY A 647 3.66 -0.60 -3.68
C GLY A 647 3.81 -0.49 -2.16
N ALA A 648 5.04 -0.38 -1.65
CA ALA A 648 5.32 -0.16 -0.23
C ALA A 648 5.03 1.30 0.16
N LEU A 649 3.75 1.65 0.26
CA LEU A 649 3.31 3.02 0.57
C LEU A 649 3.32 3.28 2.10
N PRO A 650 3.36 4.54 2.57
CA PRO A 650 3.01 4.87 3.96
C PRO A 650 1.54 4.48 4.28
N PRO A 651 1.20 3.99 5.49
CA PRO A 651 2.06 3.61 6.62
C PRO A 651 2.28 2.08 6.68
N ILE A 652 2.31 1.40 5.54
CA ILE A 652 2.31 -0.08 5.46
C ILE A 652 3.66 -0.67 5.05
N ILE A 653 4.61 0.18 4.68
CA ILE A 653 5.99 -0.20 4.37
C ILE A 653 6.61 -0.95 5.55
N ASP A 654 7.31 -2.04 5.25
CA ASP A 654 8.02 -2.84 6.25
C ASP A 654 9.47 -2.33 6.39
N HIS A 655 9.62 -1.19 7.08
CA HIS A 655 10.93 -0.57 7.28
C HIS A 655 11.95 -1.50 7.94
N ILE A 656 11.52 -2.46 8.77
CA ILE A 656 12.44 -3.40 9.45
C ILE A 656 13.04 -4.37 8.43
N ASN A 657 12.21 -4.99 7.59
CA ASN A 657 12.73 -5.91 6.58
C ASN A 657 13.48 -5.17 5.46
N LEU A 658 13.03 -3.98 5.09
CA LEU A 658 13.75 -3.15 4.14
C LEU A 658 15.15 -2.78 4.68
N GLY A 659 15.26 -2.32 5.92
CA GLY A 659 16.55 -2.03 6.55
C GLY A 659 17.49 -3.24 6.63
N LYS A 660 16.96 -4.46 6.76
CA LYS A 660 17.76 -5.70 6.65
C LYS A 660 18.23 -5.95 5.22
N ILE A 661 17.35 -5.80 4.23
CA ILE A 661 17.71 -5.92 2.80
C ILE A 661 18.79 -4.90 2.45
N GLU A 662 18.58 -3.63 2.81
CA GLU A 662 19.55 -2.54 2.62
C GLU A 662 20.88 -2.89 3.28
N LYS A 663 20.88 -3.27 4.57
CA LYS A 663 22.10 -3.69 5.26
C LYS A 663 22.83 -4.80 4.51
N ASN A 664 22.11 -5.81 4.00
CA ASN A 664 22.72 -6.90 3.25
C ASN A 664 23.28 -6.43 1.90
N LEU A 665 22.60 -5.50 1.21
CA LEU A 665 23.07 -4.86 -0.01
C LEU A 665 24.28 -3.93 0.22
N LEU A 666 24.48 -3.44 1.45
CA LEU A 666 25.64 -2.65 1.86
C LEU A 666 26.85 -3.52 2.25
N LEU A 667 26.68 -4.82 2.49
CA LEU A 667 27.78 -5.71 2.86
C LEU A 667 28.50 -6.26 1.62
N ASP A 668 29.74 -6.73 1.80
CA ASP A 668 30.60 -7.37 0.78
C ASP A 668 29.94 -8.57 0.06
N GLN A 669 28.82 -9.09 0.58
CA GLN A 669 28.05 -10.17 -0.02
C GLN A 669 27.20 -9.72 -1.23
N SER A 670 27.16 -8.42 -1.51
CA SER A 670 26.54 -7.85 -2.72
C SER A 670 27.51 -7.74 -3.90
N MET A 671 28.64 -8.45 -3.88
CA MET A 671 29.63 -8.39 -4.97
C MET A 671 29.09 -9.07 -6.24
N PRO A 672 29.39 -8.51 -7.43
CA PRO A 672 29.08 -9.18 -8.68
C PRO A 672 29.82 -10.52 -8.78
N PRO A 673 29.24 -11.54 -9.44
CA PRO A 673 29.98 -12.75 -9.73
C PRO A 673 31.18 -12.41 -10.64
N ARG A 674 32.33 -13.00 -10.30
CA ARG A 674 33.50 -12.94 -11.18
C ARG A 674 33.23 -13.70 -12.48
N PHE A 675 33.83 -13.26 -13.56
CA PHE A 675 33.75 -13.92 -14.86
C PHE A 675 34.38 -15.34 -14.88
N ALA A 676 35.28 -15.66 -13.94
CA ALA A 676 36.21 -16.78 -14.07
C ALA A 676 36.08 -18.00 -13.11
N PRO A 677 35.35 -18.02 -11.98
CA PRO A 677 34.99 -19.30 -11.39
C PRO A 677 33.82 -19.94 -12.20
N PRO A 678 33.74 -21.28 -12.28
CA PRO A 678 32.52 -21.96 -12.71
C PRO A 678 31.31 -21.37 -11.97
N PRO A 679 30.17 -21.18 -12.65
CA PRO A 679 29.82 -21.68 -13.99
C PRO A 679 30.20 -20.77 -15.17
N PHE A 680 30.78 -19.60 -14.93
CA PHE A 680 30.98 -18.56 -15.96
C PHE A 680 32.24 -18.72 -16.81
N ALA A 681 33.07 -19.73 -16.49
CA ALA A 681 34.38 -20.07 -17.08
C ALA A 681 34.62 -19.57 -18.53
N GLY A 682 34.90 -18.29 -18.67
CA GLY A 682 35.57 -17.70 -19.82
C GLY A 682 37.03 -17.47 -19.46
N ALA A 683 37.95 -17.86 -20.34
CA ALA A 683 39.35 -17.54 -20.16
C ALA A 683 39.52 -16.02 -20.34
N ILE A 684 40.04 -15.34 -19.32
CA ILE A 684 40.56 -13.99 -19.44
C ILE A 684 41.99 -14.12 -19.94
N ASP A 685 42.34 -13.45 -21.03
CA ASP A 685 43.74 -13.27 -21.40
C ASP A 685 44.37 -12.27 -20.42
N GLN A 686 44.85 -12.79 -19.30
CA GLN A 686 45.44 -12.01 -18.21
C GLN A 686 46.63 -11.16 -18.70
N GLN A 687 47.40 -11.67 -19.66
CA GLN A 687 48.54 -10.93 -20.18
C GLN A 687 48.07 -9.73 -21.00
N LEU A 688 47.10 -9.93 -21.90
CA LEU A 688 46.54 -8.85 -22.71
C LEU A 688 45.79 -7.81 -21.85
N ALA A 689 45.02 -8.28 -20.87
CA ALA A 689 44.30 -7.47 -19.89
C ALA A 689 45.26 -6.55 -19.12
N GLU A 690 46.31 -7.10 -18.49
CA GLU A 690 47.21 -6.33 -17.62
C GLU A 690 48.22 -5.49 -18.40
N GLN A 691 48.81 -6.01 -19.49
CA GLN A 691 49.89 -5.32 -20.20
C GLN A 691 49.37 -4.23 -21.16
N LYS A 692 48.14 -4.37 -21.65
CA LYS A 692 47.59 -3.48 -22.68
C LYS A 692 46.24 -2.87 -22.29
N GLY A 693 45.29 -3.69 -21.82
CA GLY A 693 43.95 -3.24 -21.45
C GLY A 693 43.93 -2.25 -20.29
N LYS A 694 44.61 -2.57 -19.20
CA LYS A 694 44.67 -1.74 -17.98
C LYS A 694 45.28 -0.36 -18.21
N PRO A 695 46.42 -0.19 -18.93
CA PRO A 695 46.90 1.14 -19.32
C PRO A 695 45.87 1.95 -20.11
N ILE A 696 45.12 1.32 -21.03
CA ILE A 696 44.06 1.99 -21.81
C ILE A 696 42.93 2.44 -20.87
N TYR A 697 42.46 1.55 -20.00
CA TYR A 697 41.41 1.84 -19.02
C TYR A 697 41.80 3.00 -18.09
N ASN A 698 43.01 2.96 -17.53
CA ASN A 698 43.51 4.00 -16.63
C ASN A 698 43.55 5.37 -17.30
N ARG A 699 43.87 5.42 -18.60
CA ARG A 699 43.94 6.66 -19.37
C ARG A 699 42.57 7.22 -19.74
N LEU A 700 41.63 6.36 -20.14
CA LEU A 700 40.36 6.79 -20.77
C LEU A 700 39.16 6.69 -19.82
N CYS A 701 39.09 5.64 -19.01
CA CYS A 701 37.86 5.25 -18.30
C CYS A 701 37.92 5.59 -16.80
N ALA A 702 39.06 5.39 -16.15
CA ALA A 702 39.17 5.37 -14.70
C ALA A 702 38.72 6.67 -14.01
N ASN A 703 38.90 7.82 -14.67
CA ASN A 703 38.48 9.11 -14.12
C ASN A 703 36.96 9.24 -13.95
N CYS A 704 36.17 8.62 -14.84
CA CYS A 704 34.70 8.63 -14.78
C CYS A 704 34.15 7.42 -14.03
N HIS A 705 34.77 6.26 -14.18
CA HIS A 705 34.20 4.98 -13.77
C HIS A 705 34.84 4.32 -12.54
N GLY A 706 35.92 4.88 -12.01
CA GLY A 706 36.64 4.33 -10.87
C GLY A 706 37.95 3.67 -11.30
N ILE A 707 38.89 3.50 -10.37
CA ILE A 707 40.19 2.86 -10.62
C ILE A 707 40.00 1.44 -11.16
N ASN A 708 39.01 0.68 -10.67
CA ASN A 708 38.63 -0.64 -11.17
C ASN A 708 37.24 -1.07 -10.64
N GLY A 709 36.83 -2.31 -10.90
CA GLY A 709 35.54 -2.88 -10.47
C GLY A 709 35.32 -2.99 -8.95
N THR A 710 36.33 -2.73 -8.11
CA THR A 710 36.22 -2.76 -6.64
C THR A 710 36.79 -1.52 -5.95
N ASP A 711 37.20 -0.51 -6.71
CA ASP A 711 37.73 0.75 -6.20
C ASP A 711 37.13 1.92 -6.99
N PHE A 712 36.10 2.55 -6.42
CA PHE A 712 35.31 3.60 -7.07
C PHE A 712 35.94 4.99 -6.95
N ARG A 713 37.24 5.08 -6.63
CA ARG A 713 37.93 6.38 -6.62
C ARG A 713 38.17 6.89 -8.05
N GLY A 714 37.99 8.18 -8.25
CA GLY A 714 38.17 8.85 -9.53
C GLY A 714 37.59 10.25 -9.50
N ALA A 715 38.14 11.16 -10.31
CA ALA A 715 37.82 12.59 -10.23
C ALA A 715 36.37 12.94 -10.61
N LYS A 716 35.71 12.11 -11.44
CA LYS A 716 34.34 12.33 -11.92
C LYS A 716 33.37 11.21 -11.52
N VAL A 717 33.82 10.23 -10.73
CA VAL A 717 32.98 9.11 -10.29
C VAL A 717 31.87 9.62 -9.39
N GLY A 718 30.62 9.24 -9.67
CA GLY A 718 29.45 9.70 -8.92
C GLY A 718 29.13 11.18 -9.11
N PHE A 719 29.67 11.83 -10.14
CA PHE A 719 29.18 13.12 -10.64
C PHE A 719 28.33 12.89 -11.89
N VAL A 720 27.40 13.80 -12.13
CA VAL A 720 26.60 13.93 -13.34
C VAL A 720 27.47 14.54 -14.44
N THR A 721 27.59 13.82 -15.54
CA THR A 721 28.09 14.38 -16.80
C THR A 721 26.94 15.08 -17.51
N PRO A 722 27.06 16.39 -17.85
CA PRO A 722 26.00 17.15 -18.51
C PRO A 722 25.53 16.49 -19.81
N ILE A 723 24.23 16.63 -20.12
CA ILE A 723 23.61 15.98 -21.28
C ILE A 723 24.24 16.42 -22.62
N GLU A 724 24.71 17.66 -22.70
CA GLU A 724 25.44 18.22 -23.85
C GLU A 724 26.82 17.59 -24.08
N ASP A 725 27.41 17.00 -23.04
CA ASP A 725 28.70 16.33 -23.08
C ASP A 725 28.51 14.83 -23.35
N ILE A 726 27.68 14.14 -22.57
CA ILE A 726 27.48 12.68 -22.69
C ILE A 726 26.64 12.31 -23.91
N ARG A 727 25.70 13.18 -24.32
CA ARG A 727 24.87 13.09 -25.55
C ARG A 727 24.09 11.78 -25.74
N THR A 728 23.86 11.04 -24.68
CA THR A 728 22.97 9.87 -24.69
C THR A 728 21.52 10.30 -24.78
N ASP A 729 20.60 9.35 -24.97
CA ASP A 729 19.16 9.63 -24.96
C ASP A 729 18.75 10.47 -23.73
N HIS A 730 17.88 11.46 -23.91
CA HIS A 730 17.56 12.43 -22.87
C HIS A 730 16.13 12.33 -22.33
N TYR A 731 15.30 11.41 -22.84
CA TYR A 731 13.89 11.31 -22.42
C TYR A 731 13.76 11.00 -20.93
N ARG A 732 14.57 10.06 -20.42
CA ARG A 732 14.60 9.74 -18.99
C ARG A 732 14.99 10.93 -18.12
N LEU A 733 15.91 11.77 -18.60
CA LEU A 733 16.27 13.02 -17.93
C LEU A 733 15.04 13.94 -17.92
N ASP A 734 14.48 14.26 -19.08
CA ASP A 734 13.38 15.22 -19.25
C ASP A 734 12.09 14.82 -18.51
N ASN A 735 11.81 13.51 -18.41
CA ASN A 735 10.66 12.98 -17.68
C ASN A 735 10.72 13.26 -16.16
N TYR A 736 11.93 13.39 -15.58
CA TYR A 736 12.09 13.88 -14.21
C TYR A 736 12.01 15.40 -14.19
N THR A 737 10.92 15.95 -13.65
CA THR A 737 10.70 17.40 -13.57
C THR A 737 10.94 17.92 -12.16
N GLU A 738 11.16 19.22 -12.03
CA GLU A 738 11.33 19.90 -10.75
C GLU A 738 10.04 19.81 -9.89
N GLU A 739 8.87 19.80 -10.54
CA GLU A 739 7.57 19.55 -9.91
C GLU A 739 7.48 18.13 -9.33
N LEU A 740 7.96 17.13 -10.09
CA LEU A 740 7.97 15.74 -9.61
C LEU A 740 8.92 15.59 -8.42
N SER A 741 10.13 16.15 -8.50
CA SER A 741 11.07 16.19 -7.38
C SER A 741 10.44 16.81 -6.12
N SER A 742 9.76 17.96 -6.26
CA SER A 742 9.07 18.62 -5.15
C SER A 742 7.94 17.76 -4.56
N THR A 743 7.21 17.04 -5.40
CA THR A 743 6.14 16.13 -4.97
C THR A 743 6.72 14.89 -4.26
N GLN A 744 7.82 14.35 -4.77
CA GLN A 744 8.51 13.20 -4.21
C GLN A 744 9.09 13.51 -2.82
N ALA A 745 9.52 14.75 -2.57
CA ALA A 745 9.96 15.24 -1.26
C ALA A 745 8.86 15.22 -0.17
N MET A 746 7.59 15.01 -0.54
CA MET A 746 6.48 14.84 0.39
C MET A 746 6.21 13.37 0.74
N LEU A 747 6.86 12.42 0.08
CA LEU A 747 6.76 11.00 0.44
C LEU A 747 7.26 10.78 1.86
N TYR A 748 6.52 9.94 2.60
CA TYR A 748 6.79 9.60 3.99
C TYR A 748 6.85 10.79 4.96
N ALA A 749 6.40 11.99 4.55
CA ALA A 749 6.29 13.14 5.43
C ALA A 749 5.33 12.83 6.60
N GLY A 750 5.86 12.87 7.82
CA GLY A 750 5.11 12.56 9.05
C GLY A 750 5.21 11.11 9.54
N GLU A 751 5.85 10.21 8.80
CA GLU A 751 6.16 8.85 9.28
C GLU A 751 7.47 8.86 10.06
N LYS A 752 7.40 8.49 11.35
CA LYS A 752 8.57 8.52 12.23
C LYS A 752 9.49 7.33 11.96
N LYS A 753 10.81 7.57 12.01
CA LYS A 753 11.79 6.48 11.94
C LYS A 753 11.58 5.47 13.08
N ILE A 754 11.70 4.19 12.75
CA ILE A 754 11.51 3.07 13.68
C ILE A 754 12.87 2.60 14.16
N ALA A 755 13.03 2.40 15.47
CA ALA A 755 14.28 1.87 16.03
C ALA A 755 14.58 0.45 15.50
N GLY A 756 15.80 0.22 15.01
CA GLY A 756 16.22 -1.06 14.42
C GLY A 756 15.74 -1.29 12.98
N ALA A 757 15.12 -0.29 12.36
CA ALA A 757 14.83 -0.26 10.93
C ALA A 757 15.84 0.59 10.14
N ASP A 758 16.75 1.27 10.82
CA ASP A 758 17.93 1.88 10.21
C ASP A 758 18.96 0.80 9.86
N ASN A 759 19.64 0.98 8.74
CA ASN A 759 20.79 0.14 8.39
C ASN A 759 22.03 0.43 9.27
N GLY A 760 21.93 1.36 10.22
CA GLY A 760 23.00 1.78 11.14
C GLY A 760 23.88 2.90 10.61
N SER A 761 23.60 3.46 9.42
CA SER A 761 24.39 4.57 8.87
C SER A 761 24.14 5.86 9.66
N PRO A 762 25.19 6.58 10.11
CA PRO A 762 25.00 7.87 10.76
C PRO A 762 24.38 8.87 9.77
N PRO A 763 23.53 9.80 10.24
CA PRO A 763 23.05 10.88 9.39
C PRO A 763 24.26 11.71 8.90
N LEU A 764 24.28 12.02 7.61
CA LEU A 764 25.30 12.86 7.01
C LEU A 764 25.23 14.27 7.62
N ASP A 765 26.40 14.84 7.93
CA ASP A 765 26.52 16.19 8.49
C ASP A 765 26.00 17.23 7.48
N GLU A 766 24.98 18.00 7.86
CA GLU A 766 24.40 19.04 6.98
C GLU A 766 25.42 20.10 6.58
N ALA A 767 26.37 20.44 7.44
CA ALA A 767 27.42 21.40 7.10
C ALA A 767 28.32 20.85 5.98
N HIS A 768 28.68 19.56 6.08
CA HIS A 768 29.40 18.83 5.05
C HIS A 768 28.59 18.74 3.74
N LEU A 769 27.32 18.34 3.80
CA LEU A 769 26.44 18.28 2.62
C LEU A 769 26.32 19.61 1.90
N LYS A 770 26.15 20.70 2.66
CA LYS A 770 26.12 22.05 2.10
C LYS A 770 27.45 22.41 1.43
N SER A 771 28.58 21.98 1.98
CA SER A 771 29.90 22.15 1.35
C SER A 771 30.04 21.39 0.03
N CYS A 772 29.31 20.28 -0.09
CA CYS A 772 29.23 19.47 -1.30
C CYS A 772 28.26 20.03 -2.36
N GLY A 773 27.62 21.18 -2.11
CA GLY A 773 26.65 21.80 -3.03
C GLY A 773 25.20 21.35 -2.82
N TRP A 774 24.93 20.57 -1.78
CA TRP A 774 23.59 20.01 -1.51
C TRP A 774 22.87 20.82 -0.44
N ALA A 775 21.78 21.48 -0.82
CA ALA A 775 20.87 22.11 0.13
C ALA A 775 19.76 21.11 0.48
N ALA A 776 19.79 20.54 1.69
CA ALA A 776 18.73 19.65 2.14
C ALA A 776 17.37 20.36 2.18
N HIS A 777 16.31 19.70 1.69
CA HIS A 777 14.94 20.18 1.89
C HIS A 777 14.50 19.94 3.34
N GLY A 778 14.58 20.95 4.21
CA GLY A 778 14.02 20.92 5.56
C GLY A 778 15.08 20.91 6.69
N ASN A 779 14.65 20.66 7.92
CA ASN A 779 15.49 20.74 9.13
C ASN A 779 16.16 19.38 9.43
N ALA A 780 17.46 19.39 9.75
CA ALA A 780 18.28 18.24 10.21
C ALA A 780 17.64 17.39 11.29
N GLN A 781 16.85 18.02 12.17
CA GLN A 781 16.29 17.39 13.37
C GLN A 781 14.97 16.64 13.14
N GLU A 782 14.48 16.57 11.90
CA GLU A 782 13.24 15.86 11.60
C GLU A 782 13.47 14.33 11.64
N ASN A 783 12.97 13.66 12.67
CA ASN A 783 13.03 12.19 12.81
C ASN A 783 11.95 11.46 12.00
N THR A 784 11.86 11.78 10.70
CA THR A 784 10.90 11.18 9.75
C THR A 784 11.61 10.51 8.58
N TYR A 785 10.90 9.65 7.85
CA TYR A 785 11.36 9.07 6.57
C TYR A 785 11.18 10.01 5.37
N ARG A 786 10.85 11.29 5.60
CA ARG A 786 10.65 12.27 4.55
C ARG A 786 11.87 12.36 3.63
N PHE A 787 11.62 12.36 2.33
CA PHE A 787 12.65 12.54 1.31
C PHE A 787 13.15 13.98 1.24
N LYS A 788 14.47 14.15 1.18
CA LYS A 788 15.15 15.46 1.19
C LYS A 788 16.26 15.60 0.16
N ARG A 789 16.61 14.51 -0.52
CA ARG A 789 17.82 14.34 -1.33
C ARG A 789 17.50 14.26 -2.83
N PHE A 790 16.21 14.15 -3.18
CA PHE A 790 15.72 14.22 -4.55
C PHE A 790 15.76 15.65 -5.13
N HIS A 791 16.32 15.81 -6.31
CA HIS A 791 16.44 17.09 -7.04
C HIS A 791 16.62 16.86 -8.54
N LYS A 792 16.29 17.86 -9.36
CA LYS A 792 16.51 17.81 -10.80
C LYS A 792 17.96 18.12 -11.16
N THR A 793 18.56 17.28 -12.00
CA THR A 793 19.89 17.46 -12.60
C THR A 793 19.80 17.79 -14.11
N ASN A 794 20.94 17.93 -14.77
CA ASN A 794 21.06 18.24 -16.20
C ASN A 794 21.83 17.16 -17.01
N GLY A 795 21.92 15.91 -16.54
CA GLY A 795 22.70 14.88 -17.21
C GLY A 795 22.58 13.49 -16.59
N TYR A 796 23.59 12.65 -16.82
CA TYR A 796 23.63 11.28 -16.29
C TYR A 796 24.85 11.05 -15.39
N ALA A 797 24.64 10.33 -14.30
CA ALA A 797 25.66 10.03 -13.31
C ALA A 797 26.71 9.06 -13.86
N ASN A 798 27.98 9.35 -13.62
CA ASN A 798 29.09 8.45 -13.93
C ASN A 798 29.12 7.29 -12.93
N GLN A 799 28.52 6.18 -13.33
CA GLN A 799 28.42 4.98 -12.51
C GLN A 799 29.71 4.14 -12.56
N PRO A 800 30.14 3.56 -11.43
CA PRO A 800 31.15 2.52 -11.41
C PRO A 800 30.83 1.32 -12.32
N LEU A 801 31.86 0.56 -12.69
CA LEU A 801 31.79 -0.56 -13.65
C LEU A 801 31.91 -1.94 -13.01
N ASP A 802 31.65 -2.06 -11.71
CA ASP A 802 31.53 -3.34 -11.01
C ASP A 802 30.55 -4.28 -11.73
N GLY A 803 31.01 -5.49 -12.05
CA GLY A 803 30.21 -6.50 -12.75
C GLY A 803 29.72 -6.05 -14.13
N VAL A 804 30.41 -5.13 -14.80
CA VAL A 804 30.02 -4.55 -16.11
C VAL A 804 29.68 -5.59 -17.17
N TRP A 805 30.27 -6.78 -17.08
CA TRP A 805 29.96 -7.88 -17.97
C TRP A 805 28.47 -8.29 -17.89
N LEU A 806 27.87 -8.35 -16.71
CA LEU A 806 26.44 -8.69 -16.56
C LEU A 806 25.46 -7.53 -16.72
N ARG A 807 25.93 -6.37 -17.17
CA ARG A 807 25.11 -5.14 -17.28
C ARG A 807 24.68 -4.83 -18.72
N ALA A 808 24.79 -5.80 -19.62
CA ALA A 808 24.27 -5.69 -20.97
C ALA A 808 22.73 -5.83 -20.99
N PRO A 809 22.04 -5.16 -21.92
CA PRO A 809 22.55 -4.13 -22.84
C PRO A 809 23.00 -2.84 -22.14
N TYR A 810 23.91 -2.11 -22.77
CA TYR A 810 24.59 -0.94 -22.20
C TYR A 810 23.85 0.38 -22.47
N LEU A 811 24.31 1.42 -21.76
CA LEU A 811 23.66 2.73 -21.56
C LEU A 811 22.41 2.65 -20.67
N HIS A 812 21.95 3.81 -20.17
CA HIS A 812 20.83 3.89 -19.23
C HIS A 812 19.51 3.33 -19.77
N ASN A 813 19.34 3.26 -21.10
CA ASN A 813 18.15 2.76 -21.78
C ASN A 813 18.35 1.39 -22.44
N GLY A 814 19.52 0.76 -22.25
CA GLY A 814 19.83 -0.56 -22.80
C GLY A 814 19.78 -0.59 -24.33
N SER A 815 20.34 0.43 -24.98
CA SER A 815 20.26 0.65 -26.44
C SER A 815 21.47 0.13 -27.23
N VAL A 816 22.48 -0.42 -26.54
CA VAL A 816 23.70 -0.97 -27.15
C VAL A 816 23.92 -2.42 -26.65
N PRO A 817 23.86 -3.44 -27.50
CA PRO A 817 23.71 -4.83 -27.04
C PRO A 817 24.97 -5.41 -26.38
N THR A 818 26.16 -5.01 -26.81
CA THR A 818 27.43 -5.54 -26.28
C THR A 818 28.43 -4.44 -25.94
N LEU A 819 29.42 -4.76 -25.11
CA LEU A 819 30.49 -3.83 -24.75
C LEU A 819 31.38 -3.52 -25.95
N TRP A 820 31.54 -4.52 -26.84
CA TRP A 820 32.18 -4.34 -28.13
C TRP A 820 31.50 -3.23 -28.93
N ASP A 821 30.17 -3.25 -29.05
CA ASP A 821 29.41 -2.21 -29.77
C ASP A 821 29.50 -0.84 -29.10
N LEU A 822 29.49 -0.79 -27.76
CA LEU A 822 29.60 0.47 -27.01
C LEU A 822 30.92 1.20 -27.32
N LEU A 823 32.00 0.44 -27.49
CA LEU A 823 33.34 0.93 -27.82
C LEU A 823 33.53 1.18 -29.33
N HIS A 824 32.47 1.17 -30.13
CA HIS A 824 32.47 1.65 -31.52
C HIS A 824 31.79 3.02 -31.65
N PRO A 825 32.13 3.78 -32.71
CA PRO A 825 31.41 5.00 -33.05
C PRO A 825 29.91 4.74 -33.23
N VAL A 826 29.07 5.72 -32.92
CA VAL A 826 27.61 5.62 -32.97
C VAL A 826 27.11 5.22 -34.37
N ALA A 827 27.84 5.62 -35.41
CA ALA A 827 27.53 5.26 -36.80
C ALA A 827 27.67 3.75 -37.09
N GLN A 828 28.42 3.00 -36.28
CA GLN A 828 28.66 1.57 -36.43
C GLN A 828 27.81 0.72 -35.45
N ARG A 829 27.17 1.35 -34.46
CA ARG A 829 26.29 0.65 -33.52
C ARG A 829 25.02 0.15 -34.19
N HIS A 830 24.56 -1.03 -33.81
CA HIS A 830 23.31 -1.62 -34.30
C HIS A 830 22.12 -0.69 -34.08
N LYS A 831 21.33 -0.48 -35.15
CA LYS A 831 20.08 0.31 -35.08
C LYS A 831 18.88 -0.51 -34.65
N GLN A 832 18.94 -1.82 -34.87
CA GLN A 832 17.93 -2.77 -34.43
C GLN A 832 18.64 -4.05 -33.94
N PHE A 833 18.14 -4.64 -32.86
CA PHE A 833 18.64 -5.90 -32.31
C PHE A 833 17.57 -6.61 -31.48
N TRP A 834 17.84 -7.82 -31.00
CA TRP A 834 16.86 -8.63 -30.28
C TRP A 834 17.20 -8.79 -28.79
N ARG A 835 16.21 -8.61 -27.91
CA ARG A 835 16.32 -8.65 -26.44
C ARG A 835 15.51 -9.80 -25.82
N GLY A 836 15.83 -10.13 -24.58
CA GLY A 836 15.16 -11.17 -23.79
C GLY A 836 15.82 -12.56 -23.86
N ASN A 837 17.07 -12.62 -24.27
CA ASN A 837 17.90 -13.82 -24.22
C ASN A 837 18.73 -13.86 -22.92
N ASP A 838 19.01 -15.05 -22.41
CA ASP A 838 19.95 -15.27 -21.30
C ASP A 838 21.25 -15.98 -21.74
N LEU A 839 21.38 -16.33 -23.02
CA LEU A 839 22.64 -16.80 -23.59
C LEU A 839 23.62 -15.62 -23.73
N TYR A 840 24.76 -15.76 -23.08
CA TYR A 840 25.76 -14.72 -22.96
C TYR A 840 26.92 -14.92 -23.94
N ASP A 841 27.24 -13.89 -24.70
CA ASP A 841 28.42 -13.79 -25.57
C ASP A 841 29.61 -13.30 -24.74
N THR A 842 30.52 -14.24 -24.43
CA THR A 842 31.74 -13.99 -23.65
C THR A 842 32.84 -13.27 -24.43
N THR A 843 32.70 -13.15 -25.76
CA THR A 843 33.66 -12.46 -26.63
C THR A 843 33.33 -10.97 -26.70
N ASN A 844 32.11 -10.64 -27.14
CA ASN A 844 31.68 -9.25 -27.29
C ASN A 844 31.17 -8.63 -25.97
N MET A 845 30.96 -9.45 -24.95
CA MET A 845 30.46 -9.09 -23.63
C MET A 845 29.06 -8.49 -23.71
N GLY A 846 28.08 -9.38 -23.84
CA GLY A 846 26.66 -9.03 -23.80
C GLY A 846 25.79 -10.26 -24.04
N PHE A 847 24.48 -10.08 -24.11
CA PHE A 847 23.59 -11.19 -24.49
C PHE A 847 23.54 -11.34 -26.00
N VAL A 848 23.42 -12.58 -26.48
CA VAL A 848 23.28 -12.87 -27.91
C VAL A 848 22.01 -12.17 -28.45
N PHE A 849 22.20 -11.28 -29.42
CA PHE A 849 21.18 -10.34 -29.90
C PHE A 849 20.87 -10.45 -31.41
N GLU A 850 21.67 -11.19 -32.18
CA GLU A 850 21.53 -11.26 -33.64
C GLU A 850 20.36 -12.16 -34.07
N SER A 851 20.06 -13.21 -33.30
CA SER A 851 18.97 -14.13 -33.61
C SER A 851 17.63 -13.51 -33.28
N ALA A 852 16.73 -13.44 -34.27
CA ALA A 852 15.36 -12.99 -34.07
C ALA A 852 14.53 -13.98 -33.25
N THR A 853 14.91 -15.26 -33.27
CA THR A 853 14.13 -16.34 -32.66
C THR A 853 14.97 -17.17 -31.69
N ALA A 854 14.31 -17.68 -30.66
CA ALA A 854 14.84 -18.74 -29.81
C ALA A 854 14.88 -20.08 -30.58
N PRO A 855 15.53 -21.13 -30.04
CA PRO A 855 15.68 -22.43 -30.74
C PRO A 855 14.36 -23.12 -31.13
N ASP A 856 13.25 -22.79 -30.47
CA ASP A 856 11.92 -23.32 -30.77
C ASP A 856 11.11 -22.47 -31.78
N GLY A 857 11.71 -21.41 -32.32
CA GLY A 857 11.10 -20.51 -33.29
C GLY A 857 10.28 -19.36 -32.71
N THR A 858 10.17 -19.25 -31.38
CA THR A 858 9.55 -18.09 -30.72
C THR A 858 10.40 -16.83 -30.89
N TYR A 859 9.78 -15.66 -31.05
CA TYR A 859 10.52 -14.41 -31.30
C TYR A 859 11.04 -13.79 -30.01
N TYR A 860 12.25 -13.26 -30.07
CA TYR A 860 12.75 -12.31 -29.08
C TYR A 860 12.13 -10.93 -29.29
N PHE A 861 12.36 -9.99 -28.37
CA PHE A 861 11.83 -8.63 -28.49
C PHE A 861 12.71 -7.79 -29.43
N ARG A 862 12.14 -7.21 -30.49
CA ARG A 862 12.89 -6.33 -31.39
C ARG A 862 13.06 -4.94 -30.77
N TYR A 863 14.28 -4.59 -30.40
CA TYR A 863 14.64 -3.24 -29.96
C TYR A 863 14.98 -2.38 -31.18
N ASP A 864 14.39 -1.20 -31.29
CA ASP A 864 14.66 -0.21 -32.35
C ASP A 864 15.13 1.11 -31.72
N THR A 865 16.33 1.57 -32.11
CA THR A 865 16.96 2.77 -31.54
C THR A 865 16.45 4.08 -32.12
N SER A 866 15.56 4.02 -33.12
CA SER A 866 14.88 5.20 -33.67
C SER A 866 13.61 5.58 -32.91
N GLU A 867 13.10 4.68 -32.05
CA GLU A 867 11.94 4.95 -31.20
C GLU A 867 12.27 5.98 -30.10
N PRO A 868 11.32 6.85 -29.72
CA PRO A 868 11.50 7.79 -28.61
C PRO A 868 11.97 7.10 -27.31
N GLY A 869 13.05 7.62 -26.70
CA GLY A 869 13.65 7.04 -25.49
C GLY A 869 14.63 5.88 -25.73
N ASN A 870 14.80 5.43 -26.97
CA ASN A 870 15.64 4.29 -27.33
C ASN A 870 16.95 4.67 -28.05
N SER A 871 17.29 5.97 -28.13
CA SER A 871 18.49 6.39 -28.88
C SER A 871 19.75 5.71 -28.34
N ASN A 872 20.59 5.24 -29.25
CA ASN A 872 21.91 4.66 -28.97
C ASN A 872 23.08 5.67 -29.15
N SER A 873 22.75 6.97 -29.16
CA SER A 873 23.71 8.06 -29.28
C SER A 873 24.53 8.26 -28.00
N GLY A 874 25.57 9.10 -28.10
CA GLY A 874 26.35 9.51 -26.94
C GLY A 874 27.38 8.50 -26.48
N HIS A 875 28.12 8.86 -25.44
CA HIS A 875 29.28 8.09 -24.98
C HIS A 875 30.22 7.77 -26.16
N GLU A 876 30.60 8.80 -26.91
CA GLU A 876 31.33 8.71 -28.18
C GLU A 876 32.46 9.74 -28.25
N GLY A 877 33.58 9.34 -28.83
CA GLY A 877 34.78 10.14 -29.03
C GLY A 877 36.01 9.52 -28.36
N HIS A 878 37.17 10.16 -28.55
CA HIS A 878 38.46 9.68 -28.03
C HIS A 878 38.42 9.39 -26.52
N GLY A 879 37.81 10.29 -25.75
CA GLY A 879 37.66 10.13 -24.29
C GLY A 879 36.81 8.94 -23.86
N TYR A 880 36.01 8.37 -24.75
CA TYR A 880 35.15 7.21 -24.50
C TYR A 880 35.68 5.92 -25.15
N GLY A 881 36.85 5.98 -25.79
CA GLY A 881 37.50 4.83 -26.41
C GLY A 881 36.87 4.36 -27.72
N THR A 882 36.01 5.16 -28.37
CA THR A 882 35.34 4.74 -29.60
C THR A 882 36.23 4.81 -30.85
N ASP A 883 37.40 5.44 -30.76
CA ASP A 883 38.42 5.51 -31.82
C ASP A 883 39.58 4.51 -31.62
N LEU A 884 39.48 3.65 -30.61
CA LEU A 884 40.44 2.57 -30.38
C LEU A 884 40.49 1.62 -31.58
N SER A 885 41.70 1.12 -31.89
CA SER A 885 41.84 0.01 -32.82
C SER A 885 41.19 -1.25 -32.26
N ASP A 886 40.78 -2.18 -33.13
CA ASP A 886 40.15 -3.44 -32.70
C ASP A 886 41.01 -4.19 -31.67
N GLY A 887 42.32 -4.24 -31.87
CA GLY A 887 43.24 -4.89 -30.93
C GLY A 887 43.40 -4.14 -29.59
N ASP A 888 43.19 -2.83 -29.54
CA ASP A 888 43.14 -2.06 -28.29
C ASP A 888 41.80 -2.24 -27.58
N ARG A 889 40.70 -2.30 -28.35
CA ARG A 889 39.35 -2.56 -27.86
C ARG A 889 39.25 -3.95 -27.24
N THR A 890 39.75 -4.99 -27.91
CA THR A 890 39.82 -6.35 -27.35
C THR A 890 40.60 -6.36 -26.05
N ALA A 891 41.74 -5.67 -25.98
CA ALA A 891 42.54 -5.61 -24.76
C ALA A 891 41.81 -4.92 -23.61
N LEU A 892 41.10 -3.82 -23.90
CA LEU A 892 40.26 -3.13 -22.92
C LEU A 892 39.13 -4.04 -22.41
N ILE A 893 38.47 -4.79 -23.30
CA ILE A 893 37.43 -5.75 -22.94
C ILE A 893 37.98 -6.88 -22.06
N GLU A 894 39.15 -7.43 -22.38
CA GLU A 894 39.81 -8.43 -21.52
C GLU A 894 40.08 -7.89 -20.11
N TYR A 895 40.45 -6.62 -19.99
CA TYR A 895 40.60 -5.99 -18.68
C TYR A 895 39.25 -5.81 -17.96
N LEU A 896 38.21 -5.40 -18.67
CA LEU A 896 36.86 -5.23 -18.10
C LEU A 896 36.21 -6.55 -17.67
N LYS A 897 36.66 -7.71 -18.20
CA LYS A 897 36.27 -9.05 -17.67
C LYS A 897 36.75 -9.30 -16.24
N THR A 898 37.71 -8.50 -15.73
CA THR A 898 38.24 -8.64 -14.36
C THR A 898 37.40 -7.91 -13.31
N PHE A 899 36.41 -7.11 -13.74
CA PHE A 899 35.51 -6.30 -12.90
C PHE A 899 34.25 -7.08 -12.56
#